data_AF-A0A3A5VMN9-F1
#
_entry.id   AF-A0A3A5VMN9-F1
#
_cell.length_a   1.000
_cell.length_b   1.000
_cell.length_c   1.000
_cell.angle_alpha   90.00
_cell.angle_beta   90.00
_cell.angle_gamma   90.00
#
_symmetry.space_group_name_H-M   'P 1'
#
loop_
_entity.id
_entity.type
_entity.pdbx_description
1 polymer ?
#
loop_
_entity_poly.entity_id
_entity_poly.type
_entity_poly.pdbx_seq_one_letter_code
_entity_poly.pdbx_strand_id
1 'polypeptide(L)'
;MGTGTRLRTLLLSAVAVLFLIPPASAATVSTSSSFSLALLTPLLLALIIAYFVRRWFIPQQLKNLQVAFEIDDDLYEVHRITRTLRDARKLLRQGTVGYGVLLYMMGLTGVLVLIMELLFDAGTFSQINLYIIATFILIPVIISPWETLNGQLVGRRSREIRSSVSADVIRRVSTLALLIIITLIVVVYGISLKGEVTPTWLAFAMLTFMAPTIFAYGRIMGASWNMLLINKWRTTRGRVNPIDPEKNGFIGRLFSFILVLFLFTMPITALNGILTVLYVMLENPANGEEVLNYGGIIGYSIFIRIDLISEILFQWEFIKSAPQFLSLYLTLNIAIVGLAFIFELTRNLILGGQTFGGLFGVTLDTPREIRTEKAAQARQLTFAFAGFSGYTVLLLILVCYKEFGDLMPLTGWLESNGFSEYYRLLTVWMFIAVGQAVFMLTWLLSMARFSSLTRLRFDLNPDERREGAVKLQGGDRLQNLVETAALNEDIDLLIKVQTHDFPGDQALIRQEQSRASMWEKALRGLWPQAIEESRKLLAQAGGDDDEARMIIATGYMALRRLDAAREALHGLQQPEGYDEPEILSFICEWLDPWHGNVTEDDLWDWENNSAIDHIQMLQGMLGYWKPQPNDMLVQNDRISLIGQLSMVALLRAQRRYDEALELAISLVRKDPTGVRPRIAVTLCLLDTGQWHDAKSILDELIKSDSKDPRVMAVAVIFGYGKKGRENLEVSLILDNDKEAKKWLDAAPVNAYAALKQKGGIDEALNANVMIAAHEAARTAMPPRFSQGILSVIFTFFVLMPMWIVLSILTYQEVGQTEGLTLLGVLLTLHFSYRRFNKQQEMLIKHRDQRGMLKYAKRMKRFKAQPTMENIPIGTHLLLSGILVTVNGVVLDIGMPAWMHERLPKESDKTIKARLRRRAISIRKARPPRVQPLGKAWWLKRPKEHDEEGPHLERVIGPVAYRGRTNYIRKKDPKSLNAAAKGEEHTEQERFIPRNTIRSERSGNTSRPSGR
;
A
#
# COMPACT_ATOMS: atom_id res chain seq x y z
N MET A 1 47.74 -41.50 6.90
CA MET A 1 46.42 -42.08 6.56
C MET A 1 45.33 -41.13 7.04
N GLY A 2 44.58 -40.53 6.11
CA GLY A 2 43.83 -39.29 6.32
C GLY A 2 42.47 -39.43 7.00
N THR A 3 42.01 -38.34 7.59
CA THR A 3 40.68 -38.16 8.20
C THR A 3 39.52 -38.52 7.26
N GLY A 4 39.72 -38.43 5.94
CA GLY A 4 38.74 -38.82 4.93
C GLY A 4 38.47 -40.34 4.84
N THR A 5 39.47 -41.19 5.11
CA THR A 5 39.26 -42.64 5.16
C THR A 5 38.52 -43.04 6.43
N ARG A 6 38.75 -42.37 7.57
CA ARG A 6 38.01 -42.62 8.82
C ARG A 6 36.53 -42.27 8.70
N LEU A 7 36.19 -41.17 8.03
CA LEU A 7 34.79 -40.77 7.80
C LEU A 7 34.08 -41.74 6.84
N ARG A 8 34.77 -42.20 5.78
CA ARG A 8 34.25 -43.22 4.87
C ARG A 8 34.04 -44.56 5.55
N THR A 9 34.99 -45.01 6.38
CA THR A 9 34.84 -46.24 7.15
C THR A 9 33.77 -46.12 8.24
N LEU A 10 33.60 -44.93 8.85
CA LEU A 10 32.48 -44.66 9.79
C LEU A 10 31.13 -44.71 9.08
N LEU A 11 31.00 -44.07 7.92
CA LEU A 11 29.80 -44.10 7.09
C LEU A 11 29.49 -45.52 6.58
N LEU A 12 30.51 -46.25 6.09
CA LEU A 12 30.36 -47.64 5.67
C LEU A 12 30.05 -48.57 6.84
N SER A 13 30.61 -48.32 8.03
CA SER A 13 30.29 -49.09 9.25
C SER A 13 28.88 -48.79 9.77
N ALA A 14 28.41 -47.54 9.66
CA ALA A 14 27.04 -47.16 10.01
C ALA A 14 26.03 -47.78 9.04
N VAL A 15 26.37 -47.84 7.75
CA VAL A 15 25.58 -48.55 6.72
C VAL A 15 25.63 -50.08 6.91
N ALA A 16 26.75 -50.65 7.36
CA ALA A 16 26.86 -52.08 7.63
C ALA A 16 26.09 -52.52 8.89
N VAL A 17 26.02 -51.66 9.93
CA VAL A 17 25.22 -51.91 11.13
C VAL A 17 23.71 -51.85 10.84
N LEU A 18 23.29 -51.07 9.84
CA LEU A 18 21.90 -51.02 9.36
C LEU A 18 21.40 -52.34 8.75
N PHE A 19 22.30 -53.23 8.30
CA PHE A 19 21.95 -54.55 7.74
C PHE A 19 21.88 -55.68 8.78
N LEU A 20 22.19 -55.41 10.06
CA LEU A 20 22.27 -56.44 11.13
C LEU A 20 21.04 -56.47 12.05
N ILE A 21 19.97 -55.76 11.71
CA ILE A 21 18.77 -55.64 12.57
C ILE A 21 17.64 -56.50 11.98
N PRO A 22 16.92 -57.31 12.80
CA PRO A 22 15.86 -58.19 12.32
C PRO A 22 14.69 -57.40 11.69
N PRO A 23 14.01 -57.97 10.67
CA PRO A 23 12.82 -57.38 10.08
C PRO A 23 11.70 -57.33 11.12
N ALA A 24 11.14 -56.14 11.36
CA ALA A 24 10.09 -55.92 12.34
C ALA A 24 8.70 -56.03 11.69
N SER A 25 7.77 -56.65 12.42
CA SER A 25 6.33 -56.72 12.11
C SER A 25 5.56 -55.57 12.76
N ALA A 26 4.36 -55.28 12.21
CA ALA A 26 3.28 -54.41 12.69
C ALA A 26 3.51 -53.55 13.96
N ALA A 27 3.36 -52.23 13.80
CA ALA A 27 3.46 -51.25 14.87
C ALA A 27 2.40 -51.47 15.98
N THR A 28 2.86 -51.66 17.22
CA THR A 28 1.99 -51.77 18.41
C THR A 28 2.16 -50.55 19.31
N VAL A 29 1.09 -50.11 19.99
CA VAL A 29 1.15 -48.96 20.91
C VAL A 29 1.35 -49.48 22.33
N SER A 30 2.45 -49.09 22.98
CA SER A 30 2.74 -49.50 24.36
C SER A 30 1.99 -48.61 25.36
N THR A 31 1.11 -49.22 26.17
CA THR A 31 0.41 -48.58 27.29
C THR A 31 1.21 -48.82 28.58
N SER A 32 2.35 -48.15 28.73
CA SER A 32 3.19 -48.34 29.93
C SER A 32 2.66 -47.54 31.12
N SER A 33 2.28 -48.25 32.18
CA SER A 33 1.95 -47.72 33.51
C SER A 33 3.19 -47.42 34.38
N SER A 34 4.40 -47.67 33.86
CA SER A 34 5.69 -47.40 34.53
C SER A 34 6.53 -46.39 33.74
N PHE A 35 7.00 -45.35 34.43
CA PHE A 35 7.75 -44.24 33.84
C PHE A 35 9.22 -44.66 33.59
N SER A 36 9.54 -45.01 32.34
CA SER A 36 10.91 -45.37 31.91
C SER A 36 11.58 -44.17 31.22
N LEU A 37 12.79 -43.80 31.67
CA LEU A 37 13.58 -42.73 31.04
C LEU A 37 13.94 -43.06 29.57
N ALA A 38 14.00 -44.34 29.20
CA ALA A 38 14.29 -44.79 27.85
C ALA A 38 13.20 -44.35 26.84
N LEU A 39 11.92 -44.33 27.27
CA LEU A 39 10.77 -43.93 26.44
C LEU A 39 10.74 -42.42 26.15
N LEU A 40 11.52 -41.61 26.87
CA LEU A 40 11.64 -40.15 26.64
C LEU A 40 12.88 -39.78 25.82
N THR A 41 13.76 -40.73 25.51
CA THR A 41 14.99 -40.46 24.74
C THR A 41 14.72 -39.92 23.32
N PRO A 42 13.70 -40.42 22.56
CA PRO A 42 13.37 -39.89 21.24
C PRO A 42 12.93 -38.42 21.30
N LEU A 43 12.12 -38.08 22.31
CA LEU A 43 11.63 -36.73 22.55
C LEU A 43 12.77 -35.77 22.91
N LEU A 44 13.66 -36.15 23.83
CA LEU A 44 14.79 -35.31 24.26
C LEU A 44 15.74 -35.01 23.09
N LEU A 45 16.05 -36.02 22.26
CA LEU A 45 16.93 -35.83 21.10
C LEU A 45 16.28 -34.94 20.04
N ALA A 46 14.99 -35.13 19.77
CA ALA A 46 14.23 -34.27 18.86
C ALA A 46 14.20 -32.80 19.35
N LEU A 47 14.05 -32.56 20.65
CA LEU A 47 14.09 -31.22 21.24
C LEU A 47 15.47 -30.57 21.13
N ILE A 48 16.56 -31.32 21.31
CA ILE A 48 17.93 -30.82 21.13
C ILE A 48 18.16 -30.40 19.67
N ILE A 49 17.74 -31.24 18.71
CA ILE A 49 17.85 -30.92 17.29
C ILE A 49 17.00 -29.68 16.96
N ALA A 50 15.75 -29.63 17.42
CA ALA A 50 14.86 -28.50 17.24
C ALA A 50 15.45 -27.20 17.82
N TYR A 51 16.12 -27.26 18.98
CA TYR A 51 16.81 -26.12 19.58
C TYR A 51 17.92 -25.58 18.66
N PHE A 52 18.76 -26.45 18.09
CA PHE A 52 19.80 -26.04 17.16
C PHE A 52 19.25 -25.48 15.84
N VAL A 53 18.17 -26.07 15.31
CA VAL A 53 17.48 -25.54 14.14
C VAL A 53 16.98 -24.13 14.41
N ARG A 54 16.29 -23.91 15.54
CA ARG A 54 15.77 -22.59 15.92
C ARG A 54 16.89 -21.57 16.13
N ARG A 55 17.99 -21.95 16.80
CA ARG A 55 19.03 -21.03 17.23
C ARG A 55 19.99 -20.63 16.10
N TRP A 56 20.30 -21.54 15.19
CA TRP A 56 21.33 -21.33 14.16
C TRP A 56 20.79 -21.43 12.74
N PHE A 57 20.02 -22.46 12.44
CA PHE A 57 19.58 -22.71 11.07
C PHE A 57 18.59 -21.64 10.56
N ILE A 58 17.50 -21.37 11.29
CA ILE A 58 16.48 -20.38 10.87
C ILE A 58 17.09 -18.99 10.63
N PRO A 59 17.89 -18.41 11.55
CA PRO A 59 18.51 -17.11 11.29
C PRO A 59 19.50 -17.13 10.12
N GLN A 60 20.15 -18.26 9.85
CA GLN A 60 21.08 -18.40 8.73
C GLN A 60 20.33 -18.43 7.39
N GLN A 61 19.17 -19.07 7.31
CA GLN A 61 18.34 -19.10 6.10
C GLN A 61 17.70 -17.74 5.78
N LEU A 62 17.48 -16.90 6.79
CA LEU A 62 16.98 -15.52 6.65
C LEU A 62 18.10 -14.48 6.52
N LYS A 63 19.36 -14.88 6.36
CA LYS A 63 20.44 -13.96 5.98
C LYS A 63 20.29 -13.57 4.50
N ASN A 64 20.62 -12.33 4.14
CA ASN A 64 20.61 -11.81 2.77
C ASN A 64 19.21 -11.77 2.13
N LEU A 65 18.16 -11.58 2.95
CA LEU A 65 16.81 -11.31 2.44
C LEU A 65 16.83 -10.02 1.61
N GLN A 66 16.15 -10.05 0.48
CA GLN A 66 16.11 -8.97 -0.49
C GLN A 66 14.69 -8.63 -0.89
N VAL A 67 14.50 -7.38 -1.28
CA VAL A 67 13.27 -6.86 -1.88
C VAL A 67 13.62 -6.15 -3.17
N ALA A 68 12.84 -6.42 -4.22
CA ALA A 68 12.99 -5.77 -5.52
C ALA A 68 11.74 -4.95 -5.82
N PHE A 69 11.91 -3.70 -6.25
CA PHE A 69 10.80 -2.89 -6.70
C PHE A 69 11.14 -2.15 -7.99
N GLU A 70 10.11 -1.92 -8.78
CA GLU A 70 10.20 -1.23 -10.06
C GLU A 70 10.37 0.28 -9.84
N ILE A 71 11.35 0.83 -10.54
CA ILE A 71 11.70 2.25 -10.52
C ILE A 71 11.41 2.89 -11.87
N ASP A 72 11.70 2.17 -12.95
CA ASP A 72 11.54 2.61 -14.32
C ASP A 72 11.17 1.39 -15.18
N ASP A 73 10.72 1.61 -16.41
CA ASP A 73 10.24 0.55 -17.30
C ASP A 73 11.30 -0.56 -17.44
N ASP A 74 10.95 -1.78 -17.03
CA ASP A 74 11.79 -2.98 -17.01
C ASP A 74 13.06 -2.91 -16.10
N LEU A 75 13.20 -1.89 -15.23
CA LEU A 75 14.35 -1.72 -14.32
C LEU A 75 13.94 -1.79 -12.83
N TYR A 76 14.55 -2.75 -12.13
CA TYR A 76 14.31 -3.05 -10.72
C TYR A 76 15.56 -2.78 -9.88
N GLU A 77 15.42 -2.05 -8.78
CA GLU A 77 16.47 -1.96 -7.73
C GLU A 77 16.21 -3.03 -6.67
N VAL A 78 17.28 -3.71 -6.26
CA VAL A 78 17.24 -4.77 -5.25
C VAL A 78 17.97 -4.30 -4.01
N HIS A 79 17.24 -4.28 -2.89
CA HIS A 79 17.77 -3.85 -1.60
C HIS A 79 17.83 -5.00 -0.61
N ARG A 80 18.88 -5.03 0.21
CA ARG A 80 19.04 -6.03 1.27
C ARG A 80 18.29 -5.59 2.54
N ILE A 81 17.38 -6.44 3.01
CA ILE A 81 16.66 -6.28 4.28
C ILE A 81 17.51 -6.77 5.45
N THR A 82 18.16 -7.94 5.29
CA THR A 82 19.07 -8.51 6.28
C THR A 82 20.45 -8.70 5.66
N ARG A 83 21.51 -8.10 6.23
CA ARG A 83 22.89 -8.36 5.80
C ARG A 83 23.57 -9.37 6.73
N THR A 84 23.31 -9.26 8.04
CA THR A 84 23.98 -10.06 9.07
C THR A 84 23.02 -11.02 9.79
N LEU A 85 23.59 -12.02 10.47
CA LEU A 85 22.83 -12.89 11.38
C LEU A 85 22.16 -12.12 12.52
N ARG A 86 22.71 -10.95 12.91
CA ARG A 86 22.10 -10.10 13.93
C ARG A 86 20.81 -9.48 13.41
N ASP A 87 20.81 -9.01 12.16
CA ASP A 87 19.63 -8.42 11.52
C ASP A 87 18.52 -9.45 11.36
N ALA A 88 18.86 -10.66 10.92
CA ALA A 88 17.91 -11.77 10.83
C ALA A 88 17.28 -12.10 12.19
N ARG A 89 18.06 -12.13 13.28
CA ARG A 89 17.52 -12.35 14.64
C ARG A 89 16.65 -11.19 15.13
N LYS A 90 16.98 -9.95 14.79
CA LYS A 90 16.15 -8.78 15.13
C LYS A 90 14.79 -8.89 14.43
N LEU A 91 14.79 -9.21 13.14
CA LEU A 91 13.59 -9.39 12.34
C LEU A 91 12.70 -10.52 12.88
N LEU A 92 13.29 -11.63 13.34
CA LEU A 92 12.55 -12.74 13.97
C LEU A 92 11.88 -12.40 15.30
N ARG A 93 12.37 -11.36 16.00
CA ARG A 93 11.78 -10.89 17.27
C ARG A 93 10.69 -9.83 17.06
N GLN A 94 10.45 -9.41 15.82
CA GLN A 94 9.56 -8.30 15.53
C GLN A 94 8.10 -8.76 15.37
N GLY A 95 7.19 -8.05 16.03
CA GLY A 95 5.74 -8.26 15.90
C GLY A 95 5.33 -9.71 16.12
N THR A 96 4.55 -10.26 15.19
CA THR A 96 4.01 -11.63 15.25
C THR A 96 4.93 -12.70 14.64
N VAL A 97 6.15 -12.36 14.20
CA VAL A 97 7.05 -13.33 13.54
C VAL A 97 7.41 -14.48 14.48
N GLY A 98 7.65 -14.17 15.76
CA GLY A 98 7.96 -15.17 16.76
C GLY A 98 6.86 -16.22 16.92
N TYR A 99 5.59 -15.82 16.78
CA TYR A 99 4.44 -16.73 16.78
C TYR A 99 4.43 -17.63 15.54
N GLY A 100 4.65 -17.08 14.35
CA GLY A 100 4.74 -17.88 13.13
C GLY A 100 5.90 -18.90 13.18
N VAL A 101 7.07 -18.49 13.65
CA VAL A 101 8.21 -19.40 13.84
C VAL A 101 7.92 -20.45 14.90
N LEU A 102 7.18 -20.13 15.96
CA LEU A 102 6.78 -21.12 16.97
C LEU A 102 5.93 -22.23 16.35
N LEU A 103 4.91 -21.87 15.56
CA LEU A 103 4.05 -22.84 14.87
C LEU A 103 4.86 -23.73 13.92
N TYR A 104 5.80 -23.13 13.19
CA TYR A 104 6.72 -23.86 12.33
C TYR A 104 7.58 -24.86 13.13
N MET A 105 8.14 -24.40 14.26
CA MET A 105 8.94 -25.26 15.13
C MET A 105 8.11 -26.35 15.80
N MET A 106 6.84 -26.11 16.13
CA MET A 106 5.95 -27.14 16.68
C MET A 106 5.75 -28.26 15.65
N GLY A 107 5.35 -27.91 14.43
CA GLY A 107 5.17 -28.89 13.36
C GLY A 107 6.45 -29.68 13.06
N LEU A 108 7.58 -28.98 12.92
CA LEU A 108 8.89 -29.62 12.71
C LEU A 108 9.26 -30.55 13.87
N THR A 109 9.08 -30.12 15.13
CA THR A 109 9.40 -30.92 16.30
C THR A 109 8.51 -32.16 16.37
N GLY A 110 7.21 -32.05 16.06
CA GLY A 110 6.30 -33.20 16.00
C GLY A 110 6.79 -34.27 15.01
N VAL A 111 7.22 -33.86 13.81
CA VAL A 111 7.79 -34.80 12.84
C VAL A 111 9.16 -35.32 13.26
N LEU A 112 10.01 -34.51 13.88
CA LEU A 112 11.29 -34.98 14.43
C LEU A 112 11.09 -36.04 15.52
N VAL A 113 10.10 -35.87 16.40
CA VAL A 113 9.77 -36.89 17.42
C VAL A 113 9.30 -38.17 16.73
N LEU A 114 8.47 -38.08 15.68
CA LEU A 114 8.07 -39.25 14.88
C LEU A 114 9.27 -39.97 14.24
N ILE A 115 10.22 -39.24 13.67
CA ILE A 115 11.46 -39.80 13.12
C ILE A 115 12.26 -40.50 14.21
N MET A 116 12.39 -39.89 15.39
CA MET A 116 13.17 -40.46 16.47
C MET A 116 12.52 -41.74 17.01
N GLU A 117 11.19 -41.79 17.16
CA GLU A 117 10.48 -43.04 17.52
C GLU A 117 10.82 -44.16 16.54
N LEU A 118 10.72 -43.89 15.23
CA LEU A 118 11.02 -44.86 14.17
C LEU A 118 12.51 -45.29 14.12
N LEU A 119 13.43 -44.44 14.56
CA LEU A 119 14.87 -44.76 14.58
C LEU A 119 15.29 -45.60 15.78
N PHE A 120 14.63 -45.43 16.94
CA PHE A 120 14.99 -46.12 18.18
C PHE A 120 14.27 -47.45 18.36
N ASP A 121 12.95 -47.49 18.17
CA ASP A 121 12.15 -48.72 18.18
C ASP A 121 10.97 -48.59 17.23
N ALA A 122 11.11 -49.21 16.05
CA ALA A 122 10.08 -49.14 15.02
C ALA A 122 8.85 -50.01 15.29
N GLY A 123 8.94 -50.98 16.21
CA GLY A 123 7.87 -51.92 16.51
C GLY A 123 6.91 -51.43 17.59
N THR A 124 7.37 -50.54 18.48
CA THR A 124 6.54 -50.02 19.58
C THR A 124 6.56 -48.50 19.65
N PHE A 125 5.38 -47.88 19.53
CA PHE A 125 5.23 -46.44 19.75
C PHE A 125 4.85 -46.16 21.20
N SER A 126 5.50 -45.15 21.80
CA SER A 126 5.13 -44.67 23.14
C SER A 126 3.84 -43.84 23.08
N GLN A 127 2.82 -44.21 23.86
CA GLN A 127 1.55 -43.49 23.90
C GLN A 127 1.71 -42.00 24.28
N ILE A 128 2.64 -41.69 25.18
CA ILE A 128 2.93 -40.30 25.60
C ILE A 128 3.53 -39.51 24.43
N ASN A 129 4.49 -40.09 23.71
CA ASN A 129 5.11 -39.42 22.56
C ASN A 129 4.11 -39.25 21.41
N LEU A 130 3.19 -40.21 21.20
CA LEU A 130 2.09 -40.06 20.24
C LEU A 130 1.17 -38.87 20.56
N TYR A 131 0.80 -38.65 21.82
CA TYR A 131 0.02 -37.46 22.20
C TYR A 131 0.79 -36.15 21.97
N ILE A 132 2.09 -36.13 22.22
CA ILE A 132 2.95 -34.97 21.97
C ILE A 132 3.05 -34.71 20.45
N ILE A 133 3.33 -35.74 19.66
CA ILE A 133 3.36 -35.70 18.19
C ILE A 133 2.03 -35.15 17.68
N ALA A 134 0.90 -35.73 18.10
CA ALA A 134 -0.44 -35.30 17.70
C ALA A 134 -0.69 -33.83 18.04
N THR A 135 -0.34 -33.40 19.26
CA THR A 135 -0.51 -32.01 19.69
C THR A 135 0.33 -31.03 18.86
N PHE A 136 1.60 -31.37 18.63
CA PHE A 136 2.55 -30.53 17.90
C PHE A 136 2.26 -30.44 16.40
N ILE A 137 1.56 -31.42 15.84
CA ILE A 137 1.09 -31.42 14.44
C ILE A 137 -0.27 -30.73 14.32
N LEU A 138 -1.23 -31.09 15.17
CA LEU A 138 -2.62 -30.65 15.04
C LEU A 138 -2.75 -29.14 15.22
N ILE A 139 -2.00 -28.55 16.16
CA ILE A 139 -2.04 -27.11 16.42
C ILE A 139 -1.65 -26.29 15.17
N PRO A 140 -0.48 -26.50 14.53
CA PRO A 140 -0.14 -25.86 13.26
C PRO A 140 -1.15 -26.12 12.14
N VAL A 141 -1.70 -27.34 12.02
CA VAL A 141 -2.68 -27.69 10.99
C VAL A 141 -3.98 -26.91 11.15
N ILE A 142 -4.46 -26.70 12.37
CA ILE A 142 -5.68 -25.92 12.65
C ILE A 142 -5.44 -24.42 12.43
N ILE A 143 -4.29 -23.91 12.86
CA ILE A 143 -4.01 -22.47 12.85
C ILE A 143 -3.65 -21.96 11.43
N SER A 144 -3.00 -22.80 10.62
CA SER A 144 -2.47 -22.43 9.30
C SER A 144 -3.55 -21.89 8.32
N PRO A 145 -4.72 -22.52 8.16
CA PRO A 145 -5.81 -21.98 7.33
C PRO A 145 -6.42 -20.70 7.85
N TRP A 146 -6.47 -20.54 9.17
CA TRP A 146 -6.98 -19.32 9.77
C TRP A 146 -6.04 -18.12 9.52
N GLU A 147 -4.73 -18.29 9.72
CA GLU A 147 -3.75 -17.24 9.46
C GLU A 147 -3.62 -16.91 7.96
N THR A 148 -3.68 -17.91 7.08
CA THR A 148 -3.66 -17.67 5.62
C THR A 148 -4.90 -16.95 5.12
N LEU A 149 -6.10 -17.31 5.61
CA LEU A 149 -7.34 -16.62 5.26
C LEU A 149 -7.31 -15.16 5.72
N ASN A 150 -6.86 -14.92 6.95
CA ASN A 150 -6.73 -13.56 7.48
C ASN A 150 -5.72 -12.73 6.66
N GLY A 151 -4.55 -13.29 6.34
CA GLY A 151 -3.54 -12.62 5.51
C GLY A 151 -4.04 -12.26 4.10
N GLN A 152 -4.77 -13.18 3.45
CA GLN A 152 -5.31 -12.97 2.11
C GLN A 152 -6.46 -11.93 2.07
N LEU A 153 -7.29 -11.88 3.11
CA LEU A 153 -8.36 -10.88 3.23
C LEU A 153 -7.82 -9.49 3.54
N VAL A 154 -6.68 -9.40 4.25
CA VAL A 154 -5.98 -8.13 4.53
C VAL A 154 -5.33 -7.57 3.26
N GLY A 155 -4.66 -8.38 2.44
CA GLY A 155 -3.97 -7.91 1.23
C GLY A 155 -4.85 -7.30 0.14
N ARG A 156 -6.19 -7.48 0.20
CA ARG A 156 -7.14 -6.87 -0.74
C ARG A 156 -7.60 -5.47 -0.36
N ARG A 157 -7.36 -5.01 0.87
CA ARG A 157 -7.67 -3.64 1.29
C ARG A 157 -6.36 -2.91 1.53
N SER A 158 -6.07 -1.89 0.71
CA SER A 158 -5.06 -0.90 1.10
C SER A 158 -5.43 -0.44 2.52
N ARG A 159 -4.56 -0.76 3.47
CA ARG A 159 -4.82 -0.54 4.89
C ARG A 159 -4.60 0.94 5.15
N GLU A 160 -5.56 1.73 4.70
CA GLU A 160 -5.62 3.19 4.86
C GLU A 160 -6.59 3.56 5.99
N ILE A 161 -7.01 2.57 6.79
CA ILE A 161 -7.92 2.77 7.92
C ILE A 161 -7.39 1.93 9.07
N ARG A 162 -7.02 2.60 10.16
CA ARG A 162 -6.74 2.00 11.48
C ARG A 162 -7.93 1.10 11.84
N SER A 163 -7.76 -0.21 11.77
CA SER A 163 -8.64 -1.09 12.53
C SER A 163 -8.28 -0.92 14.00
N SER A 164 -9.22 -0.44 14.82
CA SER A 164 -9.08 -0.51 16.26
C SER A 164 -8.76 -1.94 16.67
N VAL A 165 -8.03 -2.14 17.78
CA VAL A 165 -7.67 -3.47 18.27
C VAL A 165 -8.92 -4.37 18.38
N SER A 166 -10.06 -3.79 18.76
CA SER A 166 -11.36 -4.47 18.77
C SER A 166 -11.83 -4.90 17.38
N ALA A 167 -11.69 -4.05 16.36
CA ALA A 167 -12.05 -4.40 14.98
C ALA A 167 -11.14 -5.51 14.41
N ASP A 168 -9.86 -5.50 14.75
CA ASP A 168 -8.92 -6.56 14.36
C ASP A 168 -9.25 -7.91 15.03
N VAL A 169 -9.63 -7.90 16.30
CA VAL A 169 -10.09 -9.10 17.03
C VAL A 169 -11.41 -9.61 16.45
N ILE A 170 -12.41 -8.73 16.25
CA ILE A 170 -13.70 -9.09 15.66
C ILE A 170 -13.49 -9.71 14.27
N ARG A 171 -12.62 -9.13 13.44
CA ARG A 171 -12.27 -9.71 12.14
C ARG A 171 -11.69 -11.11 12.29
N ARG A 172 -10.65 -11.28 13.12
CA ARG A 172 -10.00 -12.58 13.33
C ARG A 172 -10.98 -13.65 13.83
N VAL A 173 -11.89 -13.29 14.74
CA VAL A 173 -12.93 -14.21 15.23
C VAL A 173 -13.94 -14.53 14.12
N SER A 174 -14.36 -13.53 13.34
CA SER A 174 -15.30 -13.74 12.24
C SER A 174 -14.74 -14.64 11.12
N THR A 175 -13.44 -14.53 10.81
CA THR A 175 -12.82 -15.38 9.78
C THR A 175 -12.67 -16.83 10.26
N LEU A 176 -12.39 -17.06 11.54
CA LEU A 176 -12.38 -18.40 12.13
C LEU A 176 -13.78 -19.01 12.12
N ALA A 177 -14.78 -18.25 12.55
CA ALA A 177 -16.17 -18.69 12.57
C ALA A 177 -16.65 -19.06 11.15
N LEU A 178 -16.36 -18.23 10.16
CA LEU A 178 -16.69 -18.50 8.76
C LEU A 178 -16.05 -19.81 8.27
N LEU A 179 -14.77 -20.02 8.57
CA LEU A 179 -14.04 -21.23 8.17
C LEU A 179 -14.66 -22.49 8.79
N ILE A 180 -14.96 -22.45 10.10
CA ILE A 180 -15.62 -23.56 10.82
C ILE A 180 -17.03 -23.82 10.25
N ILE A 181 -17.83 -22.77 10.04
CA ILE A 181 -19.19 -22.90 9.50
C ILE A 181 -19.19 -23.54 8.12
N ILE A 182 -18.33 -23.09 7.20
CA ILE A 182 -18.24 -23.66 5.85
C ILE A 182 -17.84 -25.14 5.93
N THR A 183 -16.89 -25.49 6.80
CA THR A 183 -16.47 -26.90 6.95
C THR A 183 -17.57 -27.76 7.54
N LEU A 184 -18.33 -27.23 8.50
CA LEU A 184 -19.47 -27.93 9.09
C LEU A 184 -20.59 -28.14 8.06
N ILE A 185 -20.83 -27.16 7.18
CA ILE A 185 -21.79 -27.29 6.07
C ILE A 185 -21.42 -28.47 5.18
N VAL A 186 -20.14 -28.64 4.83
CA VAL A 186 -19.69 -29.78 4.01
C VAL A 186 -19.93 -31.12 4.72
N VAL A 187 -19.63 -31.20 6.02
CA VAL A 187 -19.88 -32.42 6.81
C VAL A 187 -21.38 -32.73 6.90
N VAL A 188 -22.21 -31.74 7.25
CA VAL A 188 -23.67 -31.89 7.38
C VAL A 188 -24.30 -32.26 6.03
N TYR A 189 -23.84 -31.65 4.95
CA TYR A 189 -24.29 -32.00 3.60
C TYR A 189 -23.96 -33.45 3.24
N GLY A 190 -22.74 -33.91 3.57
CA GLY A 190 -22.33 -35.30 3.41
C GLY A 190 -23.20 -36.28 4.20
N ILE A 191 -23.47 -35.98 5.47
CA ILE A 191 -24.37 -36.77 6.32
C ILE A 191 -25.78 -36.80 5.73
N SER A 192 -26.30 -35.67 5.23
CA SER A 192 -27.66 -35.62 4.65
C SER A 192 -27.84 -36.52 3.42
N LEU A 193 -26.77 -36.74 2.65
CA LEU A 193 -26.80 -37.55 1.42
C LEU A 193 -26.61 -39.04 1.68
N LYS A 194 -25.82 -39.41 2.69
CA LYS A 194 -25.39 -40.80 2.94
C LYS A 194 -25.89 -41.40 4.25
N GLY A 195 -26.50 -40.60 5.13
CA GLY A 195 -26.96 -41.02 6.46
C GLY A 195 -25.84 -41.13 7.51
N GLU A 196 -24.57 -41.23 7.08
CA GLU A 196 -23.40 -41.40 7.93
C GLU A 196 -22.20 -40.57 7.43
N VAL A 197 -21.18 -40.38 8.27
CA VAL A 197 -19.94 -39.69 7.90
C VAL A 197 -19.04 -40.66 7.14
N THR A 198 -19.00 -40.55 5.80
CA THR A 198 -18.08 -41.36 5.00
C THR A 198 -16.66 -40.77 4.98
N PRO A 199 -15.60 -41.60 4.83
CA PRO A 199 -14.22 -41.15 4.71
C PRO A 199 -13.99 -40.09 3.63
N THR A 200 -14.69 -40.21 2.50
CA THR A 200 -14.64 -39.27 1.37
C THR A 200 -15.17 -37.88 1.71
N TRP A 201 -16.30 -37.80 2.43
CA TRP A 201 -16.86 -36.52 2.88
C TRP A 201 -16.02 -35.87 3.99
N LEU A 202 -15.37 -36.68 4.82
CA LEU A 202 -14.40 -36.17 5.80
C LEU A 202 -13.15 -35.60 5.10
N ALA A 203 -12.66 -36.26 4.05
CA ALA A 203 -11.59 -35.73 3.21
C ALA A 203 -11.99 -34.40 2.54
N PHE A 204 -13.21 -34.28 2.01
CA PHE A 204 -13.72 -33.02 1.46
C PHE A 204 -13.83 -31.92 2.52
N ALA A 205 -14.29 -32.24 3.74
CA ALA A 205 -14.35 -31.29 4.84
C ALA A 205 -12.96 -30.80 5.23
N MET A 206 -11.98 -31.70 5.32
CA MET A 206 -10.58 -31.36 5.61
C MET A 206 -9.95 -30.53 4.48
N LEU A 207 -10.22 -30.86 3.21
CA LEU A 207 -9.81 -30.05 2.07
C LEU A 207 -10.41 -28.65 2.12
N THR A 208 -11.69 -28.54 2.47
CA THR A 208 -12.39 -27.26 2.61
C THR A 208 -11.78 -26.43 3.74
N PHE A 209 -11.46 -27.06 4.87
CA PHE A 209 -10.79 -26.42 5.99
C PHE A 209 -9.41 -25.91 5.58
N MET A 210 -8.63 -26.72 4.85
CA MET A 210 -7.28 -26.39 4.41
C MET A 210 -7.24 -25.50 3.15
N ALA A 211 -8.36 -25.28 2.48
CA ALA A 211 -8.43 -24.60 1.19
C ALA A 211 -7.71 -23.23 1.16
N PRO A 212 -7.82 -22.35 2.18
CA PRO A 212 -7.10 -21.07 2.17
C PRO A 212 -5.57 -21.23 2.05
N THR A 213 -4.99 -22.24 2.71
CA THR A 213 -3.55 -22.54 2.67
C THR A 213 -3.13 -23.10 1.31
N ILE A 214 -3.91 -24.05 0.79
CA ILE A 214 -3.68 -24.72 -0.49
C ILE A 214 -3.74 -23.68 -1.61
N PHE A 215 -4.74 -22.79 -1.58
CA PHE A 215 -4.86 -21.70 -2.55
C PHE A 215 -3.69 -20.72 -2.47
N ALA A 216 -3.30 -20.28 -1.27
CA ALA A 216 -2.15 -19.39 -1.11
C ALA A 216 -0.88 -20.01 -1.70
N TYR A 217 -0.59 -21.24 -1.30
CA TYR A 217 0.60 -21.97 -1.71
C TYR A 217 0.66 -22.19 -3.23
N GLY A 218 -0.41 -22.74 -3.81
CA GLY A 218 -0.50 -23.00 -5.25
C GLY A 218 -0.36 -21.73 -6.08
N ARG A 219 -1.00 -20.63 -5.67
CA ARG A 219 -0.93 -19.34 -6.37
C ARG A 219 0.45 -18.68 -6.28
N ILE A 220 1.08 -18.70 -5.11
CA ILE A 220 2.42 -18.13 -4.89
C ILE A 220 3.46 -18.90 -5.70
N MET A 221 3.39 -20.23 -5.71
CA MET A 221 4.30 -21.06 -6.50
C MET A 221 4.07 -20.90 -8.00
N GLY A 222 2.82 -20.98 -8.48
CA GLY A 222 2.51 -20.91 -9.90
C GLY A 222 2.85 -19.55 -10.51
N ALA A 223 2.52 -18.45 -9.81
CA ALA A 223 2.83 -17.11 -10.30
C ALA A 223 4.35 -16.82 -10.33
N SER A 224 5.14 -17.37 -9.40
CA SER A 224 6.59 -17.15 -9.35
C SER A 224 7.46 -18.19 -10.05
N TRP A 225 6.87 -19.25 -10.61
CA TRP A 225 7.61 -20.34 -11.23
C TRP A 225 8.62 -19.86 -12.29
N ASN A 226 8.21 -18.96 -13.18
CA ASN A 226 9.08 -18.40 -14.22
C ASN A 226 10.31 -17.70 -13.63
N MET A 227 10.10 -16.89 -12.60
CA MET A 227 11.14 -16.15 -11.90
C MET A 227 12.11 -17.10 -11.18
N LEU A 228 11.58 -18.09 -10.46
CA LEU A 228 12.38 -19.09 -9.75
C LEU A 228 13.23 -19.91 -10.73
N LEU A 229 12.65 -20.37 -11.84
CA LEU A 229 13.37 -21.14 -12.86
C LEU A 229 14.51 -20.32 -13.47
N ILE A 230 14.24 -19.09 -13.91
CA ILE A 230 15.25 -18.20 -14.51
C ILE A 230 16.38 -17.91 -13.51
N ASN A 231 16.05 -17.59 -12.26
CA ASN A 231 17.06 -17.25 -11.26
C ASN A 231 17.90 -18.46 -10.85
N LYS A 232 17.29 -19.61 -10.58
CA LYS A 232 18.05 -20.81 -10.23
C LYS A 232 18.90 -21.29 -11.40
N TRP A 233 18.43 -21.15 -12.64
CA TRP A 233 19.25 -21.40 -13.83
C TRP A 233 20.43 -20.41 -13.98
N ARG A 234 20.29 -19.15 -13.55
CA ARG A 234 21.42 -18.22 -13.45
C ARG A 234 22.39 -18.66 -12.35
N THR A 235 21.88 -19.12 -11.20
CA THR A 235 22.69 -19.65 -10.09
C THR A 235 23.50 -20.88 -10.52
N THR A 236 22.92 -21.84 -11.27
CA THR A 236 23.67 -23.01 -11.76
C THR A 236 24.86 -22.61 -12.62
N ARG A 237 24.71 -21.56 -13.44
CA ARG A 237 25.76 -20.95 -14.25
C ARG A 237 26.74 -20.06 -13.46
N GLY A 238 26.56 -19.92 -12.15
CA GLY A 238 27.42 -19.12 -11.28
C GLY A 238 27.25 -17.60 -11.44
N ARG A 239 26.12 -17.15 -12.00
CA ARG A 239 25.76 -15.72 -12.10
C ARG A 239 24.97 -15.30 -10.87
N VAL A 240 25.29 -14.11 -10.35
CA VAL A 240 24.52 -13.47 -9.27
C VAL A 240 23.12 -13.10 -9.75
N ASN A 241 22.14 -13.13 -8.84
CA ASN A 241 20.76 -12.79 -9.13
C ASN A 241 20.06 -12.22 -7.87
N PRO A 242 18.81 -11.72 -7.99
CA PRO A 242 18.12 -11.09 -6.86
C PRO A 242 17.79 -12.01 -5.67
N ILE A 243 17.81 -13.34 -5.87
CA ILE A 243 17.57 -14.33 -4.81
C ILE A 243 18.90 -14.75 -4.17
N ASP A 244 19.93 -14.91 -5.00
CA ASP A 244 21.29 -15.32 -4.64
C ASP A 244 22.28 -14.19 -5.02
N PRO A 245 22.49 -13.20 -4.14
CA PRO A 245 23.29 -12.00 -4.43
C PRO A 245 24.79 -12.28 -4.45
N GLU A 246 25.21 -13.31 -3.72
CA GLU A 246 26.60 -13.75 -3.60
C GLU A 246 26.81 -14.95 -4.54
N LYS A 247 28.03 -15.07 -5.07
CA LYS A 247 28.36 -16.18 -5.96
C LYS A 247 28.37 -17.50 -5.19
N ASN A 248 27.42 -18.38 -5.49
CA ASN A 248 27.32 -19.68 -4.85
C ASN A 248 28.51 -20.61 -5.20
N GLY A 249 29.01 -21.30 -4.18
CA GLY A 249 30.02 -22.37 -4.32
C GLY A 249 29.49 -23.57 -5.11
N PHE A 250 30.35 -24.56 -5.37
CA PHE A 250 29.98 -25.76 -6.16
C PHE A 250 28.75 -26.49 -5.60
N ILE A 251 28.69 -26.68 -4.28
CA ILE A 251 27.56 -27.35 -3.61
C ILE A 251 26.25 -26.57 -3.81
N GLY A 252 26.28 -25.24 -3.63
CA GLY A 252 25.09 -24.40 -3.85
C GLY A 252 24.61 -24.40 -5.30
N ARG A 253 25.53 -24.53 -6.27
CA ARG A 253 25.20 -24.68 -7.69
C ARG A 253 24.55 -26.03 -8.00
N LEU A 254 25.04 -27.10 -7.38
CA LEU A 254 24.44 -28.44 -7.51
C LEU A 254 23.01 -28.46 -6.95
N PHE A 255 22.79 -27.92 -5.75
CA PHE A 255 21.44 -27.79 -5.18
C PHE A 255 20.51 -26.96 -6.06
N SER A 256 21.00 -25.84 -6.62
CA SER A 256 20.22 -25.03 -7.55
C SER A 256 19.86 -25.79 -8.84
N PHE A 257 20.75 -26.66 -9.32
CA PHE A 257 20.49 -27.49 -10.50
C PHE A 257 19.42 -28.55 -10.21
N ILE A 258 19.50 -29.20 -9.05
CA ILE A 258 18.45 -30.14 -8.58
C ILE A 258 17.09 -29.42 -8.50
N LEU A 259 17.06 -28.21 -7.94
CA LEU A 259 15.83 -27.40 -7.88
C LEU A 259 15.29 -27.04 -9.27
N VAL A 260 16.16 -26.74 -10.24
CA VAL A 260 15.73 -26.51 -11.63
C VAL A 260 15.08 -27.76 -12.23
N LEU A 261 15.65 -28.95 -12.00
CA LEU A 261 15.05 -30.20 -12.47
C LEU A 261 13.67 -30.43 -11.86
N PHE A 262 13.51 -30.19 -10.55
CA PHE A 262 12.20 -30.27 -9.90
C PHE A 262 11.21 -29.26 -10.45
N LEU A 263 11.62 -27.99 -10.62
CA LEU A 263 10.75 -26.96 -11.19
C LEU A 263 10.32 -27.32 -12.62
N PHE A 264 11.19 -27.93 -13.42
CA PHE A 264 10.88 -28.35 -14.78
C PHE A 264 9.87 -29.51 -14.82
N THR A 265 9.95 -30.46 -13.89
CA THR A 265 9.02 -31.62 -13.85
C THR A 265 7.68 -31.31 -13.19
N MET A 266 7.59 -30.24 -12.38
CA MET A 266 6.37 -29.85 -11.65
C MET A 266 5.08 -29.75 -12.50
N PRO A 267 5.07 -29.12 -13.70
CA PRO A 267 3.85 -29.06 -14.51
C PRO A 267 3.36 -30.44 -14.98
N ILE A 268 4.30 -31.35 -15.28
CA ILE A 268 3.99 -32.72 -15.73
C ILE A 268 3.40 -33.52 -14.57
N THR A 269 4.01 -33.44 -13.39
CA THR A 269 3.51 -34.12 -12.19
C THR A 269 2.17 -33.54 -11.73
N ALA A 270 1.95 -32.23 -11.91
CA ALA A 270 0.69 -31.57 -11.64
C ALA A 270 -0.44 -32.07 -12.53
N LEU A 271 -0.19 -32.17 -13.84
CA LEU A 271 -1.16 -32.71 -14.79
C LEU A 271 -1.48 -34.18 -14.49
N ASN A 272 -0.46 -35.00 -14.18
CA ASN A 272 -0.64 -36.40 -13.81
C ASN A 272 -1.54 -36.56 -12.57
N GLY A 273 -1.33 -35.77 -11.52
CA GLY A 273 -2.13 -35.90 -10.30
C GLY A 273 -3.57 -35.46 -10.45
N ILE A 274 -3.82 -34.37 -11.19
CA ILE A 274 -5.19 -33.93 -11.50
C ILE A 274 -5.94 -35.00 -12.31
N LEU A 275 -5.32 -35.51 -13.37
CA LEU A 275 -5.95 -36.53 -14.22
C LEU A 275 -6.16 -37.85 -13.49
N THR A 276 -5.22 -38.25 -12.62
CA THR A 276 -5.34 -39.48 -11.82
C THR A 276 -6.56 -39.40 -10.89
N VAL A 277 -6.76 -38.29 -10.18
CA VAL A 277 -7.93 -38.13 -9.30
C VAL A 277 -9.23 -38.09 -10.10
N LEU A 278 -9.27 -37.35 -11.22
CA LEU A 278 -10.47 -37.29 -12.07
C LEU A 278 -10.83 -38.67 -12.63
N TYR A 279 -9.84 -39.43 -13.12
CA TYR A 279 -10.04 -40.79 -13.64
C TYR A 279 -10.58 -41.72 -12.56
N VAL A 280 -9.96 -41.75 -11.38
CA VAL A 280 -10.40 -42.65 -10.29
C VAL A 280 -11.79 -42.26 -9.75
N MET A 281 -12.10 -40.97 -9.64
CA MET A 281 -13.39 -40.52 -9.11
C MET A 281 -14.56 -40.61 -10.10
N LEU A 282 -14.33 -40.37 -11.39
CA LEU A 282 -15.39 -40.36 -12.40
C LEU A 282 -15.62 -41.73 -13.02
N GLU A 283 -14.55 -42.47 -13.28
CA GLU A 283 -14.60 -43.74 -14.02
C GLU A 283 -14.59 -44.96 -13.08
N ASN A 284 -14.16 -44.79 -11.82
CA ASN A 284 -14.07 -45.81 -10.78
C ASN A 284 -13.49 -47.16 -11.30
N PRO A 285 -12.25 -47.15 -11.81
CA PRO A 285 -11.65 -48.30 -12.48
C PRO A 285 -11.36 -49.43 -11.48
N ALA A 286 -11.46 -50.68 -11.92
CA ALA A 286 -11.20 -51.85 -11.08
C ALA A 286 -9.77 -51.92 -10.53
N ASN A 287 -8.79 -51.32 -11.23
CA ASN A 287 -7.39 -51.21 -10.83
C ASN A 287 -7.05 -49.87 -10.15
N GLY A 288 -8.05 -49.15 -9.62
CA GLY A 288 -7.85 -47.81 -9.03
C GLY A 288 -6.83 -47.77 -7.89
N GLU A 289 -6.75 -48.84 -7.08
CA GLU A 289 -5.77 -48.97 -5.99
C GLU A 289 -4.32 -49.02 -6.50
N GLU A 290 -4.05 -49.89 -7.48
CA GLU A 290 -2.73 -50.01 -8.11
C GLU A 290 -2.30 -48.70 -8.78
N VAL A 291 -3.22 -48.04 -9.50
CA VAL A 291 -2.95 -46.77 -10.17
C VAL A 291 -2.56 -45.68 -9.17
N LEU A 292 -3.24 -45.61 -8.03
CA LEU A 292 -2.91 -44.64 -6.97
C LEU A 292 -1.61 -44.99 -6.24
N ASN A 293 -1.28 -46.27 -6.11
CA ASN A 293 -0.07 -46.71 -5.43
C ASN A 293 1.19 -46.47 -6.29
N TYR A 294 1.16 -46.84 -7.58
CA TYR A 294 2.31 -46.73 -8.50
C TYR A 294 2.46 -45.35 -9.17
N GLY A 295 2.18 -44.25 -8.46
CA GLY A 295 2.50 -42.90 -8.95
C GLY A 295 1.52 -42.32 -9.97
N GLY A 296 0.27 -42.79 -9.99
CA GLY A 296 -0.80 -42.29 -10.85
C GLY A 296 -0.78 -42.91 -12.24
N ILE A 297 -1.55 -42.33 -13.17
CA ILE A 297 -1.72 -42.87 -14.52
C ILE A 297 -0.36 -43.05 -15.23
N ILE A 298 0.50 -42.03 -15.18
CA ILE A 298 1.83 -42.10 -15.83
C ILE A 298 2.70 -43.17 -15.17
N GLY A 299 2.77 -43.21 -13.84
CA GLY A 299 3.64 -44.17 -13.14
C GLY A 299 3.18 -45.61 -13.33
N TYR A 300 1.87 -45.87 -13.24
CA TYR A 300 1.28 -47.17 -13.53
C TYR A 300 1.52 -47.60 -14.99
N SER A 301 1.42 -46.66 -15.94
CA SER A 301 1.71 -46.96 -17.35
C SER A 301 3.17 -47.32 -17.60
N ILE A 302 4.11 -46.77 -16.82
CA ILE A 302 5.54 -47.11 -16.86
C ILE A 302 5.78 -48.47 -16.23
N PHE A 303 5.12 -48.75 -15.11
CA PHE A 303 5.19 -50.02 -14.39
C PHE A 303 4.80 -51.20 -15.29
N ILE A 304 3.70 -51.09 -16.05
CA ILE A 304 3.25 -52.16 -16.97
C ILE A 304 4.13 -52.29 -18.23
N ARG A 305 4.69 -51.18 -18.73
CA ARG A 305 5.38 -51.18 -20.05
C ARG A 305 6.85 -51.57 -19.99
N ILE A 306 7.48 -51.52 -18.81
CA ILE A 306 8.92 -51.76 -18.68
C ILE A 306 9.14 -52.93 -17.72
N ASP A 307 9.25 -54.15 -18.27
CA ASP A 307 9.45 -55.38 -17.51
C ASP A 307 10.63 -55.29 -16.53
N LEU A 308 11.74 -54.68 -16.97
CA LEU A 308 12.94 -54.45 -16.14
C LEU A 308 12.68 -53.57 -14.90
N ILE A 309 11.78 -52.59 -15.01
CA ILE A 309 11.42 -51.70 -13.89
C ILE A 309 10.43 -52.38 -12.96
N SER A 310 9.53 -53.21 -13.47
CA SER A 310 8.61 -54.01 -12.65
C SER A 310 9.37 -54.97 -11.73
N GLU A 311 10.41 -55.63 -12.24
CA GLU A 311 11.24 -56.58 -11.49
C GLU A 311 12.13 -55.87 -10.44
N ILE A 312 12.69 -54.71 -10.79
CA ILE A 312 13.43 -53.86 -9.83
C ILE A 312 12.50 -53.30 -8.75
N LEU A 313 11.30 -52.82 -9.10
CA LEU A 313 10.34 -52.27 -8.14
C LEU A 313 9.82 -53.33 -7.17
N PHE A 314 9.59 -54.57 -7.64
CA PHE A 314 9.20 -55.70 -6.80
C PHE A 314 10.27 -56.03 -5.75
N GLN A 315 11.56 -55.98 -6.12
CA GLN A 315 12.65 -56.10 -5.13
C GLN A 315 12.73 -54.92 -4.16
N TRP A 316 12.27 -53.74 -4.57
CA TRP A 316 12.26 -52.53 -3.73
C TRP A 316 11.01 -52.41 -2.85
N GLU A 317 9.97 -53.21 -3.08
CA GLU A 317 8.76 -53.24 -2.25
C GLU A 317 9.07 -53.71 -0.82
N PHE A 318 9.96 -54.69 -0.67
CA PHE A 318 10.50 -55.09 0.64
C PHE A 318 11.34 -53.98 1.32
N ILE A 319 11.96 -53.09 0.55
CA ILE A 319 12.70 -51.94 1.11
C ILE A 319 11.72 -50.89 1.66
N LYS A 320 10.51 -50.77 1.10
CA LYS A 320 9.50 -49.83 1.58
C LYS A 320 9.00 -50.18 2.99
N SER A 321 8.92 -51.46 3.35
CA SER A 321 8.53 -51.88 4.70
C SER A 321 9.64 -51.72 5.75
N ALA A 322 10.84 -51.24 5.35
CA ALA A 322 11.93 -50.97 6.28
C ALA A 322 11.72 -49.63 7.02
N PRO A 323 11.68 -49.63 8.37
CA PRO A 323 11.55 -48.41 9.17
C PRO A 323 12.61 -47.35 8.88
N GLN A 324 13.82 -47.78 8.53
CA GLN A 324 14.94 -46.89 8.24
C GLN A 324 14.77 -46.19 6.90
N PHE A 325 14.07 -46.79 5.94
CA PHE A 325 13.73 -46.14 4.68
C PHE A 325 12.65 -45.07 4.89
N LEU A 326 11.61 -45.36 5.68
CA LEU A 326 10.63 -44.34 6.10
C LEU A 326 11.31 -43.18 6.86
N SER A 327 12.21 -43.49 7.79
CA SER A 327 12.95 -42.46 8.53
C SER A 327 13.85 -41.62 7.62
N LEU A 328 14.56 -42.23 6.67
CA LEU A 328 15.35 -41.53 5.66
C LEU A 328 14.46 -40.68 4.75
N TYR A 329 13.34 -41.22 4.30
CA TYR A 329 12.34 -40.51 3.48
C TYR A 329 11.80 -39.29 4.21
N LEU A 330 11.38 -39.44 5.47
CA LEU A 330 10.93 -38.36 6.33
C LEU A 330 12.03 -37.32 6.53
N THR A 331 13.25 -37.74 6.82
CA THR A 331 14.39 -36.84 7.03
C THR A 331 14.71 -36.04 5.76
N LEU A 332 14.70 -36.68 4.60
CA LEU A 332 14.93 -36.04 3.31
C LEU A 332 13.81 -35.07 2.95
N ASN A 333 12.54 -35.44 3.18
CA ASN A 333 11.41 -34.56 2.96
C ASN A 333 11.38 -33.39 3.94
N ILE A 334 11.76 -33.58 5.21
CA ILE A 334 11.94 -32.45 6.14
C ILE A 334 13.07 -31.55 5.68
N ALA A 335 14.20 -32.10 5.22
CA ALA A 335 15.32 -31.30 4.74
C ALA A 335 14.97 -30.50 3.47
N ILE A 336 14.30 -31.14 2.50
CA ILE A 336 13.96 -30.55 1.20
C ILE A 336 12.68 -29.70 1.29
N VAL A 337 11.55 -30.31 1.66
CA VAL A 337 10.22 -29.70 1.69
C VAL A 337 10.02 -28.85 2.95
N GLY A 338 10.46 -29.34 4.13
CA GLY A 338 10.25 -28.66 5.41
C GLY A 338 11.19 -27.47 5.64
N LEU A 339 12.49 -27.63 5.36
CA LEU A 339 13.53 -26.63 5.63
C LEU A 339 13.82 -25.81 4.36
N ALA A 340 14.41 -26.39 3.31
CA ALA A 340 14.89 -25.58 2.17
C ALA A 340 13.76 -24.85 1.42
N PHE A 341 12.64 -25.52 1.17
CA PHE A 341 11.59 -25.00 0.30
C PHE A 341 10.79 -23.85 0.92
N ILE A 342 10.42 -23.91 2.22
CA ILE A 342 9.71 -22.81 2.90
C ILE A 342 10.56 -21.53 2.90
N PHE A 343 11.88 -21.64 3.09
CA PHE A 343 12.76 -20.47 3.05
C PHE A 343 12.94 -19.89 1.65
N GLU A 344 13.03 -20.72 0.61
CA GLU A 344 13.03 -20.24 -0.79
C GLU A 344 11.72 -19.53 -1.14
N LEU A 345 10.59 -20.09 -0.72
CA LEU A 345 9.29 -19.45 -0.87
C LEU A 345 9.22 -18.11 -0.13
N THR A 346 9.72 -18.06 1.10
CA THR A 346 9.76 -16.86 1.93
C THR A 346 10.63 -15.78 1.28
N ARG A 347 11.81 -16.13 0.76
CA ARG A 347 12.69 -15.23 0.02
C ARG A 347 12.00 -14.64 -1.20
N ASN A 348 11.30 -15.48 -1.96
CA ASN A 348 10.58 -15.07 -3.16
C ASN A 348 9.35 -14.19 -2.85
N LEU A 349 8.66 -14.45 -1.73
CA LEU A 349 7.57 -13.60 -1.24
C LEU A 349 8.08 -12.19 -0.88
N ILE A 350 9.17 -12.12 -0.11
CA ILE A 350 9.79 -10.86 0.32
C ILE A 350 10.43 -10.11 -0.84
N LEU A 351 10.95 -10.83 -1.84
CA LEU A 351 11.48 -10.22 -3.06
C LEU A 351 10.39 -9.45 -3.84
N GLY A 352 9.12 -9.84 -3.68
CA GLY A 352 8.03 -9.33 -4.50
C GLY A 352 7.89 -10.08 -5.82
N GLY A 353 8.45 -11.31 -5.94
CA GLY A 353 8.41 -12.08 -7.20
C GLY A 353 7.00 -12.33 -7.75
N GLN A 354 5.96 -12.16 -6.93
CA GLN A 354 4.56 -12.29 -7.32
C GLN A 354 4.01 -11.09 -8.11
N THR A 355 4.57 -9.89 -7.95
CA THR A 355 4.04 -8.68 -8.61
C THR A 355 4.47 -8.59 -10.07
N PHE A 356 5.63 -9.17 -10.42
CA PHE A 356 6.15 -9.13 -11.78
C PHE A 356 6.39 -10.50 -12.40
N GLY A 357 6.45 -11.59 -11.61
CA GLY A 357 6.64 -12.97 -12.07
C GLY A 357 5.47 -13.60 -12.81
N GLY A 358 4.22 -13.19 -12.52
CA GLY A 358 3.02 -13.80 -13.08
C GLY A 358 1.72 -13.09 -12.68
N LEU A 359 0.60 -13.53 -13.26
CA LEU A 359 -0.74 -13.01 -12.93
C LEU A 359 -1.37 -13.86 -11.81
N PHE A 360 -2.28 -13.27 -11.02
CA PHE A 360 -3.01 -13.93 -9.91
C PHE A 360 -2.17 -14.41 -8.72
N GLY A 361 -0.92 -13.96 -8.58
CA GLY A 361 -0.11 -14.14 -7.37
C GLY A 361 -0.78 -13.58 -6.11
N VAL A 362 -0.31 -14.00 -4.93
CA VAL A 362 -0.75 -13.43 -3.64
C VAL A 362 0.23 -12.34 -3.24
N THR A 363 -0.23 -11.10 -3.24
CA THR A 363 0.53 -9.93 -2.79
C THR A 363 -0.04 -9.46 -1.45
N LEU A 364 0.71 -9.65 -0.37
CA LEU A 364 0.28 -9.25 0.97
C LEU A 364 0.55 -7.77 1.24
N ASP A 365 1.74 -7.33 0.86
CA ASP A 365 2.24 -5.96 1.00
C ASP A 365 2.98 -5.61 -0.29
N THR A 366 3.04 -4.31 -0.64
CA THR A 366 3.76 -3.87 -1.82
C THR A 366 5.28 -3.95 -1.60
N PRO A 367 6.12 -4.23 -2.62
CA PRO A 367 7.57 -4.30 -2.43
C PRO A 367 8.19 -3.03 -1.81
N ARG A 368 7.64 -1.85 -2.12
CA ARG A 368 8.07 -0.58 -1.51
C ARG A 368 7.79 -0.55 0.00
N GLU A 369 6.66 -1.08 0.45
CA GLU A 369 6.31 -1.18 1.88
C GLU A 369 7.17 -2.22 2.59
N ILE A 370 7.48 -3.36 1.96
CA ILE A 370 8.40 -4.36 2.56
C ILE A 370 9.77 -3.73 2.83
N ARG A 371 10.26 -2.88 1.93
CA ARG A 371 11.55 -2.19 2.12
C ARG A 371 11.51 -1.22 3.31
N THR A 372 10.44 -0.44 3.41
CA THR A 372 10.35 0.73 4.29
C THR A 372 9.80 0.39 5.68
N GLU A 373 8.89 -0.58 5.77
CA GLU A 373 8.12 -0.87 6.98
C GLU A 373 8.43 -2.26 7.54
N LYS A 374 8.98 -2.29 8.76
CA LYS A 374 9.26 -3.54 9.46
C LYS A 374 8.01 -4.33 9.81
N ALA A 375 6.88 -3.65 10.00
CA ALA A 375 5.59 -4.29 10.20
C ALA A 375 5.14 -5.09 8.95
N ALA A 376 5.43 -4.59 7.74
CA ALA A 376 5.19 -5.33 6.50
C ALA A 376 6.09 -6.55 6.40
N GLN A 377 7.40 -6.40 6.67
CA GLN A 377 8.34 -7.53 6.72
C GLN A 377 7.89 -8.61 7.71
N ALA A 378 7.43 -8.20 8.90
CA ALA A 378 6.95 -9.10 9.94
C ALA A 378 5.66 -9.84 9.54
N ARG A 379 4.72 -9.16 8.87
CA ARG A 379 3.50 -9.79 8.35
C ARG A 379 3.81 -10.87 7.31
N GLN A 380 4.70 -10.58 6.36
CA GLN A 380 5.07 -11.55 5.33
C GLN A 380 5.75 -12.79 5.92
N LEU A 381 6.67 -12.60 6.86
CA LEU A 381 7.31 -13.72 7.56
C LEU A 381 6.31 -14.51 8.40
N THR A 382 5.40 -13.83 9.11
CA THR A 382 4.35 -14.51 9.89
C THR A 382 3.46 -15.33 8.97
N PHE A 383 3.02 -14.77 7.85
CA PHE A 383 2.23 -15.48 6.85
C PHE A 383 2.97 -16.69 6.28
N ALA A 384 4.26 -16.55 5.96
CA ALA A 384 5.04 -17.66 5.42
C ALA A 384 5.22 -18.81 6.43
N PHE A 385 5.62 -18.50 7.67
CA PHE A 385 5.87 -19.55 8.68
C PHE A 385 4.57 -20.14 9.24
N ALA A 386 3.62 -19.31 9.68
CA ALA A 386 2.35 -19.80 10.24
C ALA A 386 1.47 -20.41 9.14
N GLY A 387 1.43 -19.77 7.98
CA GLY A 387 0.51 -20.12 6.92
C GLY A 387 0.90 -21.36 6.13
N PHE A 388 2.19 -21.63 5.90
CA PHE A 388 2.61 -22.82 5.14
C PHE A 388 2.92 -24.03 6.03
N SER A 389 3.35 -23.83 7.28
CA SER A 389 3.82 -24.93 8.12
C SER A 389 2.78 -26.02 8.35
N GLY A 390 1.52 -25.67 8.64
CA GLY A 390 0.47 -26.65 8.91
C GLY A 390 0.21 -27.53 7.69
N TYR A 391 0.06 -26.94 6.51
CA TYR A 391 -0.15 -27.66 5.26
C TYR A 391 1.02 -28.59 4.91
N THR A 392 2.27 -28.11 5.01
CA THR A 392 3.44 -28.94 4.68
C THR A 392 3.58 -30.15 5.60
N VAL A 393 3.32 -29.97 6.90
CA VAL A 393 3.40 -31.07 7.87
C VAL A 393 2.25 -32.05 7.67
N LEU A 394 1.03 -31.55 7.41
CA LEU A 394 -0.12 -32.39 7.09
C LEU A 394 0.14 -33.26 5.86
N LEU A 395 0.62 -32.66 4.76
CA LEU A 395 0.93 -33.42 3.54
C LEU A 395 1.99 -34.49 3.81
N LEU A 396 3.03 -34.16 4.57
CA LEU A 396 4.07 -35.14 4.91
C LEU A 396 3.49 -36.34 5.64
N ILE A 397 2.61 -36.11 6.61
CA ILE A 397 1.97 -37.18 7.38
C ILE A 397 1.03 -37.99 6.52
N LEU A 398 0.20 -37.33 5.69
CA LEU A 398 -0.68 -38.00 4.74
C LEU A 398 0.14 -38.91 3.82
N VAL A 399 1.25 -38.42 3.27
CA VAL A 399 2.14 -39.20 2.42
C VAL A 399 2.80 -40.36 3.18
N CYS A 400 3.12 -40.20 4.46
CA CYS A 400 3.60 -41.32 5.28
C CYS A 400 2.53 -42.39 5.49
N TYR A 401 1.29 -42.01 5.79
CA TYR A 401 0.17 -42.94 5.85
C TYR A 401 -0.11 -43.59 4.49
N LYS A 402 0.14 -42.88 3.38
CA LYS A 402 0.01 -43.39 2.02
C LYS A 402 1.07 -44.45 1.68
N GLU A 403 2.35 -44.10 1.82
CA GLU A 403 3.48 -44.91 1.33
C GLU A 403 3.98 -45.94 2.36
N PHE A 404 3.68 -45.75 3.65
CA PHE A 404 4.24 -46.52 4.75
C PHE A 404 3.18 -46.91 5.81
N GLY A 405 1.95 -47.22 5.38
CA GLY A 405 0.81 -47.51 6.26
C GLY A 405 1.11 -48.57 7.33
N ASP A 406 1.87 -49.61 6.98
CA ASP A 406 2.22 -50.73 7.86
C ASP A 406 3.12 -50.34 9.06
N LEU A 407 3.85 -49.24 8.91
CA LEU A 407 4.80 -48.72 9.91
C LEU A 407 4.20 -47.57 10.74
N MET A 408 3.07 -47.01 10.30
CA MET A 408 2.46 -45.87 10.95
C MET A 408 1.57 -46.31 12.13
N PRO A 409 1.53 -45.54 13.23
CA PRO A 409 0.65 -45.84 14.35
C PRO A 409 -0.81 -45.63 13.96
N LEU A 410 -1.75 -46.31 14.64
CA LEU A 410 -3.20 -46.15 14.48
C LEU A 410 -3.77 -46.52 13.09
N THR A 411 -3.00 -47.15 12.21
CA THR A 411 -3.49 -47.61 10.90
C THR A 411 -4.67 -48.59 11.02
N GLY A 412 -4.58 -49.58 11.92
CA GLY A 412 -5.69 -50.51 12.18
C GLY A 412 -6.94 -49.83 12.75
N TRP A 413 -6.79 -48.73 13.50
CA TRP A 413 -7.92 -47.93 13.97
C TRP A 413 -8.58 -47.17 12.82
N LEU A 414 -7.80 -46.60 11.89
CA LEU A 414 -8.32 -45.94 10.69
C LEU A 414 -9.11 -46.92 9.81
N GLU A 415 -8.57 -48.11 9.58
CA GLU A 415 -9.23 -49.15 8.78
C GLU A 415 -10.54 -49.63 9.42
N SER A 416 -10.58 -49.77 10.75
CA SER A 416 -11.81 -50.10 11.48
C SER A 416 -12.92 -49.03 11.37
N ASN A 417 -12.56 -47.79 11.05
CA ASN A 417 -13.48 -46.67 10.83
C ASN A 417 -13.74 -46.39 9.33
N GLY A 418 -13.47 -47.36 8.46
CA GLY A 418 -13.77 -47.29 7.03
C GLY A 418 -12.70 -46.64 6.15
N PHE A 419 -11.56 -46.20 6.71
CA PHE A 419 -10.41 -45.73 5.92
C PHE A 419 -9.57 -46.93 5.46
N SER A 420 -10.07 -47.68 4.47
CA SER A 420 -9.27 -48.71 3.79
C SER A 420 -8.08 -48.10 3.05
N GLU A 421 -7.11 -48.93 2.66
CA GLU A 421 -5.93 -48.53 1.91
C GLU A 421 -6.27 -47.67 0.68
N TYR A 422 -7.26 -48.11 -0.12
CA TYR A 422 -7.81 -47.32 -1.22
C TYR A 422 -8.26 -45.90 -0.82
N TYR A 423 -9.03 -45.74 0.26
CA TYR A 423 -9.53 -44.41 0.68
C TYR A 423 -8.43 -43.53 1.27
N ARG A 424 -7.41 -44.14 1.92
CA ARG A 424 -6.21 -43.44 2.39
C ARG A 424 -5.42 -42.90 1.19
N LEU A 425 -5.18 -43.74 0.18
CA LEU A 425 -4.55 -43.35 -1.08
C LEU A 425 -5.31 -42.21 -1.78
N LEU A 426 -6.61 -42.40 -1.98
CA LEU A 426 -7.47 -41.42 -2.66
C LEU A 426 -7.46 -40.06 -1.95
N THR A 427 -7.55 -40.05 -0.62
CA THR A 427 -7.53 -38.80 0.18
C THR A 427 -6.24 -38.02 -0.05
N VAL A 428 -5.07 -38.67 -0.02
CA VAL A 428 -3.78 -38.00 -0.25
C VAL A 428 -3.69 -37.44 -1.67
N TRP A 429 -4.11 -38.23 -2.66
CA TRP A 429 -4.13 -37.77 -4.05
C TRP A 429 -5.07 -36.59 -4.27
N MET A 430 -6.23 -36.55 -3.59
CA MET A 430 -7.12 -35.38 -3.65
C MET A 430 -6.47 -34.11 -3.11
N PHE A 431 -5.75 -34.18 -1.99
CA PHE A 431 -4.99 -33.04 -1.45
C PHE A 431 -3.92 -32.53 -2.42
N ILE A 432 -3.17 -33.46 -3.02
CA ILE A 432 -2.15 -33.14 -4.01
C ILE A 432 -2.79 -32.51 -5.26
N ALA A 433 -3.85 -33.13 -5.80
CA ALA A 433 -4.51 -32.71 -7.04
C ALA A 433 -5.15 -31.31 -6.91
N VAL A 434 -5.79 -30.99 -5.78
CA VAL A 434 -6.37 -29.64 -5.57
C VAL A 434 -5.27 -28.57 -5.56
N GLY A 435 -4.16 -28.81 -4.85
CA GLY A 435 -3.02 -27.88 -4.86
C GLY A 435 -2.38 -27.73 -6.24
N GLN A 436 -2.24 -28.85 -6.96
CA GLN A 436 -1.72 -28.89 -8.34
C GLN A 436 -2.66 -28.19 -9.34
N ALA A 437 -3.97 -28.28 -9.17
CA ALA A 437 -4.94 -27.59 -10.03
C ALA A 437 -4.81 -26.07 -9.91
N VAL A 438 -4.68 -25.56 -8.67
CA VAL A 438 -4.46 -24.13 -8.42
C VAL A 438 -3.12 -23.66 -8.97
N PHE A 439 -2.07 -24.46 -8.78
CA PHE A 439 -0.75 -24.22 -9.36
C PHE A 439 -0.83 -24.16 -10.89
N MET A 440 -1.45 -25.15 -11.55
CA MET A 440 -1.57 -25.21 -13.01
C MET A 440 -2.31 -23.99 -13.57
N LEU A 441 -3.42 -23.59 -12.95
CA LEU A 441 -4.18 -22.42 -13.37
C LEU A 441 -3.31 -21.15 -13.32
N THR A 442 -2.60 -20.93 -12.22
CA THR A 442 -1.75 -19.74 -12.06
C THR A 442 -0.48 -19.78 -12.90
N TRP A 443 0.12 -20.95 -13.07
CA TRP A 443 1.28 -21.18 -13.93
C TRP A 443 0.97 -20.93 -15.41
N LEU A 444 -0.15 -21.46 -15.93
CA LEU A 444 -0.61 -21.23 -17.31
C LEU A 444 -0.73 -19.74 -17.62
N LEU A 445 -1.32 -18.98 -16.69
CA LEU A 445 -1.45 -17.52 -16.82
C LEU A 445 -0.11 -16.78 -16.68
N SER A 446 0.83 -17.34 -15.92
CA SER A 446 2.16 -16.78 -15.73
C SER A 446 3.04 -16.90 -16.98
N MET A 447 2.89 -17.98 -17.78
CA MET A 447 3.72 -18.21 -18.99
C MET A 447 3.76 -17.03 -19.96
N ALA A 448 2.65 -16.28 -20.12
CA ALA A 448 2.61 -15.10 -20.98
C ALA A 448 3.63 -14.02 -20.60
N ARG A 449 4.07 -13.97 -19.34
CA ARG A 449 5.08 -13.01 -18.85
C ARG A 449 6.52 -13.50 -18.93
N PHE A 450 6.77 -14.74 -19.34
CA PHE A 450 8.14 -15.28 -19.42
C PHE A 450 9.06 -14.42 -20.30
N SER A 451 8.57 -13.95 -21.45
CA SER A 451 9.35 -13.08 -22.35
C SER A 451 9.72 -11.75 -21.71
N SER A 452 8.76 -11.07 -21.07
CA SER A 452 9.00 -9.80 -20.35
C SER A 452 10.02 -9.99 -19.21
N LEU A 453 9.91 -11.08 -18.44
CA LEU A 453 10.85 -11.39 -17.35
C LEU A 453 12.30 -11.54 -17.80
N THR A 454 12.55 -12.02 -19.02
CA THR A 454 13.92 -12.12 -19.55
C THR A 454 14.56 -10.76 -19.85
N ARG A 455 13.75 -9.71 -20.06
CA ARG A 455 14.20 -8.35 -20.36
C ARG A 455 14.47 -7.51 -19.12
N LEU A 456 13.87 -7.89 -17.98
CA LEU A 456 14.04 -7.18 -16.71
C LEU A 456 15.51 -7.09 -16.28
N ARG A 457 15.94 -5.89 -15.92
CA ARG A 457 17.27 -5.61 -15.37
C ARG A 457 17.16 -5.40 -13.87
N PHE A 458 17.99 -6.11 -13.11
CA PHE A 458 18.05 -6.01 -11.66
C PHE A 458 19.38 -5.39 -11.23
N ASP A 459 19.29 -4.27 -10.53
CA ASP A 459 20.42 -3.60 -9.91
C ASP A 459 20.62 -4.16 -8.49
N LEU A 460 21.66 -4.97 -8.29
CA LEU A 460 21.83 -5.79 -7.08
C LEU A 460 22.50 -5.06 -5.91
N ASN A 461 23.25 -3.98 -6.17
CA ASN A 461 24.02 -3.25 -5.15
C ASN A 461 23.87 -1.72 -5.29
N PRO A 462 22.66 -1.15 -5.23
CA PRO A 462 22.47 0.31 -5.25
C PRO A 462 23.00 0.95 -3.95
N ASP A 463 22.73 0.36 -2.79
CA ASP A 463 23.12 0.90 -1.48
C ASP A 463 24.65 1.06 -1.34
N GLU A 464 25.42 0.05 -1.74
CA GLU A 464 26.89 0.06 -1.62
C GLU A 464 27.52 1.14 -2.52
N ARG A 465 26.91 1.40 -3.67
CA ARG A 465 27.35 2.48 -4.58
C ARG A 465 26.99 3.86 -4.04
N ARG A 466 25.79 4.04 -3.48
CA ARG A 466 25.37 5.28 -2.82
C ARG A 466 26.25 5.59 -1.60
N GLU A 467 26.49 4.62 -0.71
CA GLU A 467 27.38 4.78 0.45
C GLU A 467 28.83 5.12 0.06
N GLY A 468 29.31 4.59 -1.07
CA GLY A 468 30.63 4.91 -1.64
C GLY A 468 30.68 6.30 -2.28
N ALA A 469 29.67 6.68 -3.05
CA ALA A 469 29.58 7.97 -3.75
C ALA A 469 29.37 9.15 -2.79
N VAL A 470 28.57 8.97 -1.72
CA VAL A 470 28.37 9.99 -0.67
C VAL A 470 29.68 10.33 0.04
N LYS A 471 30.62 9.37 0.16
CA LYS A 471 31.95 9.60 0.74
C LYS A 471 32.95 10.27 -0.22
N LEU A 472 32.63 10.37 -1.52
CA LEU A 472 33.56 10.79 -2.59
C LEU A 472 33.32 12.20 -3.15
N GLN A 473 32.51 13.04 -2.48
CA GLN A 473 32.20 14.44 -2.84
C GLN A 473 31.20 14.55 -4.03
N GLY A 474 29.97 15.04 -3.78
CA GLY A 474 29.11 15.56 -4.86
C GLY A 474 27.58 15.37 -4.74
N GLY A 475 27.09 14.46 -3.89
CA GLY A 475 25.65 14.14 -3.84
C GLY A 475 24.74 15.28 -3.33
N ASP A 476 25.22 16.07 -2.37
CA ASP A 476 24.42 17.07 -1.65
C ASP A 476 24.02 18.29 -2.51
N ARG A 477 24.68 18.51 -3.66
CA ARG A 477 24.49 19.73 -4.46
C ARG A 477 23.34 19.68 -5.45
N LEU A 478 23.15 18.55 -6.13
CA LEU A 478 21.95 18.34 -6.96
C LEU A 478 20.71 18.32 -6.07
N GLN A 479 20.83 17.75 -4.87
CA GLN A 479 19.82 17.79 -3.85
C GLN A 479 19.48 19.24 -3.44
N ASN A 480 20.47 20.05 -3.06
CA ASN A 480 20.25 21.46 -2.72
C ASN A 480 19.61 22.26 -3.87
N LEU A 481 19.94 21.94 -5.12
CA LEU A 481 19.30 22.53 -6.30
C LEU A 481 17.81 22.16 -6.37
N VAL A 482 17.46 20.89 -6.15
CA VAL A 482 16.07 20.41 -6.12
C VAL A 482 15.30 21.03 -4.95
N GLU A 483 15.86 21.03 -3.75
CA GLU A 483 15.26 21.62 -2.54
C GLU A 483 15.04 23.13 -2.73
N THR A 484 16.03 23.85 -3.26
CA THR A 484 15.91 25.28 -3.56
C THR A 484 14.87 25.56 -4.66
N ALA A 485 14.78 24.69 -5.67
CA ALA A 485 13.77 24.80 -6.72
C ALA A 485 12.36 24.57 -6.16
N ALA A 486 12.19 23.56 -5.31
CA ALA A 486 10.93 23.28 -4.63
C ALA A 486 10.49 24.43 -3.72
N LEU A 487 11.41 24.95 -2.89
CA LEU A 487 11.18 26.12 -2.05
C LEU A 487 10.74 27.33 -2.86
N ASN A 488 11.34 27.55 -4.03
CA ASN A 488 11.00 28.69 -4.88
C ASN A 488 9.74 28.47 -5.75
N GLU A 489 9.09 27.30 -5.69
CA GLU A 489 8.05 26.87 -6.62
C GLU A 489 8.48 26.91 -8.12
N ASP A 490 9.77 26.64 -8.39
CA ASP A 490 10.32 26.60 -9.75
C ASP A 490 10.07 25.24 -10.42
N ILE A 491 8.82 25.05 -10.88
CA ILE A 491 8.38 23.83 -11.55
C ILE A 491 9.15 23.59 -12.86
N ASP A 492 9.50 24.64 -13.61
CA ASP A 492 10.27 24.51 -14.85
C ASP A 492 11.65 23.88 -14.58
N LEU A 493 12.34 24.30 -13.52
CA LEU A 493 13.62 23.71 -13.10
C LEU A 493 13.45 22.25 -12.63
N LEU A 494 12.43 21.94 -11.82
CA LEU A 494 12.15 20.57 -11.38
C LEU A 494 11.88 19.63 -12.56
N ILE A 495 11.11 20.06 -13.57
CA ILE A 495 10.87 19.29 -14.80
C ILE A 495 12.16 19.15 -15.63
N LYS A 496 12.99 20.19 -15.69
CA LYS A 496 14.30 20.11 -16.36
C LYS A 496 15.20 19.07 -15.69
N VAL A 497 15.30 19.04 -14.36
CA VAL A 497 16.08 18.02 -13.63
C VAL A 497 15.57 16.61 -13.93
N GLN A 498 14.25 16.40 -14.00
CA GLN A 498 13.68 15.09 -14.33
C GLN A 498 14.02 14.62 -15.76
N THR A 499 14.06 15.55 -16.72
CA THR A 499 14.25 15.23 -18.15
C THR A 499 15.70 15.33 -18.63
N HIS A 500 16.60 15.85 -17.81
CA HIS A 500 17.98 16.12 -18.18
C HIS A 500 18.87 14.91 -17.89
N ASP A 501 19.67 14.53 -18.89
CA ASP A 501 20.64 13.44 -18.78
C ASP A 501 21.92 13.96 -18.08
N PHE A 502 22.08 13.60 -16.81
CA PHE A 502 23.25 13.99 -16.03
C PHE A 502 24.43 13.01 -16.22
N PRO A 503 25.67 13.52 -16.34
CA PRO A 503 26.87 12.69 -16.24
C PRO A 503 27.13 12.30 -14.77
N GLY A 504 27.38 11.02 -14.47
CA GLY A 504 27.71 10.56 -13.12
C GLY A 504 27.07 9.22 -12.73
N ASP A 505 27.07 8.91 -11.43
CA ASP A 505 26.41 7.71 -10.91
C ASP A 505 24.88 7.84 -11.01
N GLN A 506 24.32 7.02 -11.87
CA GLN A 506 22.90 7.01 -12.19
C GLN A 506 22.03 6.71 -10.96
N ALA A 507 22.52 5.97 -9.96
CA ALA A 507 21.72 5.64 -8.78
C ALA A 507 21.43 6.84 -7.87
N LEU A 508 22.35 7.81 -7.78
CA LEU A 508 22.19 9.03 -6.98
C LEU A 508 21.38 10.08 -7.76
N ILE A 509 21.69 10.26 -9.05
CA ILE A 509 20.93 11.13 -9.94
C ILE A 509 19.45 10.73 -9.97
N ARG A 510 19.15 9.43 -10.05
CA ARG A 510 17.76 8.92 -10.04
C ARG A 510 17.02 9.20 -8.73
N GLN A 511 17.72 9.16 -7.60
CA GLN A 511 17.14 9.50 -6.32
C GLN A 511 16.70 10.97 -6.32
N GLU A 512 17.57 11.87 -6.79
CA GLU A 512 17.24 13.30 -6.89
C GLU A 512 16.22 13.61 -7.98
N GLN A 513 16.20 12.87 -9.09
CA GLN A 513 15.12 12.95 -10.09
C GLN A 513 13.77 12.50 -9.51
N SER A 514 13.76 11.45 -8.67
CA SER A 514 12.55 10.98 -7.98
C SER A 514 12.08 12.02 -6.95
N ARG A 515 13.01 12.66 -6.22
CA ARG A 515 12.73 13.80 -5.33
C ARG A 515 12.17 15.00 -6.10
N ALA A 516 12.76 15.34 -7.24
CA ALA A 516 12.25 16.42 -8.09
C ALA A 516 10.85 16.14 -8.64
N SER A 517 10.56 14.89 -9.02
CA SER A 517 9.22 14.46 -9.47
C SER A 517 8.20 14.49 -8.34
N MET A 518 8.58 14.04 -7.14
CA MET A 518 7.76 14.15 -5.94
C MET A 518 7.35 15.60 -5.67
N TRP A 519 8.31 16.53 -5.62
CA TRP A 519 8.04 17.94 -5.38
C TRP A 519 7.20 18.58 -6.47
N GLU A 520 7.51 18.29 -7.74
CA GLU A 520 6.76 18.82 -8.88
C GLU A 520 5.28 18.40 -8.84
N LYS A 521 5.00 17.12 -8.61
CA LYS A 521 3.63 16.60 -8.48
C LYS A 521 2.92 17.17 -7.25
N ALA A 522 3.61 17.28 -6.11
CA ALA A 522 3.04 17.84 -4.88
C ALA A 522 2.67 19.33 -5.04
N LEU A 523 3.56 20.16 -5.60
CA LEU A 523 3.35 21.58 -5.86
C LEU A 523 2.19 21.86 -6.83
N ARG A 524 1.91 20.92 -7.75
CA ARG A 524 0.78 20.99 -8.68
C ARG A 524 -0.53 20.45 -8.09
N GLY A 525 -0.49 19.88 -6.88
CA GLY A 525 -1.64 19.23 -6.24
C GLY A 525 -2.02 17.87 -6.85
N LEU A 526 -1.10 17.22 -7.57
CA LEU A 526 -1.28 15.88 -8.16
C LEU A 526 -1.02 14.78 -7.11
N TRP A 527 -1.81 14.79 -6.05
CA TRP A 527 -1.54 14.07 -4.81
C TRP A 527 -1.34 12.55 -4.94
N PRO A 528 -2.16 11.78 -5.67
CA PRO A 528 -1.91 10.35 -5.86
C PRO A 528 -0.56 10.06 -6.49
N GLN A 529 -0.17 10.85 -7.50
CA GLN A 529 1.12 10.69 -8.19
C GLN A 529 2.28 11.13 -7.27
N ALA A 530 2.09 12.20 -6.50
CA ALA A 530 3.07 12.63 -5.51
C ALA A 530 3.32 11.53 -4.46
N ILE A 531 2.27 10.91 -3.93
CA ILE A 531 2.37 9.79 -2.97
C ILE A 531 3.12 8.60 -3.58
N GLU A 532 2.87 8.28 -4.86
CA GLU A 532 3.57 7.18 -5.54
C GLU A 532 5.07 7.46 -5.69
N GLU A 533 5.45 8.68 -6.06
CA GLU A 533 6.86 9.10 -6.11
C GLU A 533 7.50 9.19 -4.72
N SER A 534 6.77 9.68 -3.72
CA SER A 534 7.25 9.68 -2.33
C SER A 534 7.49 8.28 -1.82
N ARG A 535 6.61 7.32 -2.12
CA ARG A 535 6.82 5.89 -1.76
C ARG A 535 8.03 5.30 -2.48
N LYS A 536 8.31 5.73 -3.71
CA LYS A 536 9.49 5.34 -4.47
C LYS A 536 10.76 5.91 -3.84
N LEU A 537 10.78 7.21 -3.52
CA LEU A 537 11.89 7.88 -2.85
C LEU A 537 12.14 7.29 -1.45
N LEU A 538 11.09 7.10 -0.65
CA LEU A 538 11.17 6.49 0.67
C LEU A 538 11.74 5.06 0.61
N ALA A 539 11.35 4.28 -0.41
CA ALA A 539 11.90 2.95 -0.63
C ALA A 539 13.38 2.99 -1.04
N GLN A 540 13.77 3.92 -1.92
CA GLN A 540 15.17 4.16 -2.30
C GLN A 540 16.03 4.58 -1.09
N ALA A 541 15.49 5.40 -0.19
CA ALA A 541 16.13 5.82 1.06
C ALA A 541 16.10 4.74 2.17
N GLY A 542 15.41 3.62 1.95
CA GLY A 542 15.36 2.52 2.91
C GLY A 542 14.40 2.72 4.10
N GLY A 543 13.41 3.60 3.96
CA GLY A 543 12.43 3.95 5.00
C GLY A 543 12.83 5.13 5.88
N ASP A 544 14.04 5.65 5.68
CA ASP A 544 14.70 6.70 6.45
C ASP A 544 14.73 8.01 5.62
N ASP A 545 13.54 8.54 5.30
CA ASP A 545 13.33 9.84 4.64
C ASP A 545 12.04 10.51 5.17
N ASP A 546 12.20 11.45 6.11
CA ASP A 546 11.08 12.14 6.75
C ASP A 546 10.31 13.04 5.77
N GLU A 547 10.99 13.64 4.79
CA GLU A 547 10.38 14.47 3.73
C GLU A 547 9.37 13.65 2.93
N ALA A 548 9.78 12.48 2.45
CA ALA A 548 8.90 11.60 1.71
C ALA A 548 7.69 11.14 2.56
N ARG A 549 7.87 10.87 3.86
CA ARG A 549 6.78 10.51 4.78
C ARG A 549 5.79 11.66 4.99
N MET A 550 6.29 12.88 5.18
CA MET A 550 5.44 14.07 5.34
C MET A 550 4.66 14.39 4.06
N ILE A 551 5.25 14.18 2.87
CA ILE A 551 4.50 14.31 1.61
C ILE A 551 3.42 13.24 1.50
N ILE A 552 3.69 11.99 1.91
CA ILE A 552 2.66 10.93 1.95
C ILE A 552 1.51 11.33 2.89
N ALA A 553 1.83 11.81 4.10
CA ALA A 553 0.83 12.28 5.06
C ALA A 553 0.00 13.45 4.50
N THR A 554 0.66 14.44 3.91
CA THR A 554 0.03 15.61 3.30
C THR A 554 -0.87 15.21 2.14
N GLY A 555 -0.43 14.29 1.29
CA GLY A 555 -1.25 13.73 0.22
C GLY A 555 -2.48 12.98 0.74
N TYR A 556 -2.37 12.25 1.85
CA TYR A 556 -3.53 11.61 2.49
C TYR A 556 -4.51 12.61 3.09
N MET A 557 -4.03 13.72 3.68
CA MET A 557 -4.89 14.81 4.13
C MET A 557 -5.65 15.45 2.96
N ALA A 558 -4.96 15.69 1.83
CA ALA A 558 -5.57 16.20 0.62
C ALA A 558 -6.61 15.23 0.00
N LEU A 559 -6.35 13.92 0.06
CA LEU A 559 -7.28 12.86 -0.37
C LEU A 559 -8.42 12.56 0.62
N ARG A 560 -8.49 13.30 1.74
CA ARG A 560 -9.51 13.14 2.78
C ARG A 560 -9.46 11.78 3.49
N ARG A 561 -8.25 11.22 3.62
CA ARG A 561 -7.96 9.93 4.31
C ARG A 561 -7.15 10.21 5.57
N LEU A 562 -7.77 10.91 6.52
CA LEU A 562 -7.11 11.41 7.73
C LEU A 562 -6.53 10.28 8.60
N ASP A 563 -7.16 9.11 8.64
CA ASP A 563 -6.64 7.95 9.37
C ASP A 563 -5.29 7.46 8.82
N ALA A 564 -5.14 7.45 7.49
CA ALA A 564 -3.88 7.08 6.84
C ALA A 564 -2.81 8.17 7.03
N ALA A 565 -3.20 9.44 7.04
CA ALA A 565 -2.30 10.55 7.33
C ALA A 565 -1.74 10.46 8.77
N ARG A 566 -2.59 10.15 9.76
CA ARG A 566 -2.17 9.92 11.17
C ARG A 566 -1.15 8.78 11.27
N GLU A 567 -1.35 7.70 10.51
CA GLU A 567 -0.41 6.57 10.49
C GLU A 567 0.93 6.94 9.85
N ALA A 568 0.92 7.73 8.76
CA ALA A 568 2.14 8.18 8.09
C ALA A 568 2.98 9.13 8.95
N LEU A 569 2.34 9.98 9.77
CA LEU A 569 3.01 10.89 10.72
C LEU A 569 3.48 10.19 12.00
N HIS A 570 2.97 8.99 12.27
CA HIS A 570 3.22 8.31 13.54
C HIS A 570 4.70 7.93 13.70
N GLY A 571 5.33 8.43 14.76
CA GLY A 571 6.69 8.05 15.16
C GLY A 571 7.81 8.94 14.63
N LEU A 572 7.50 9.96 13.81
CA LEU A 572 8.39 11.09 13.53
C LEU A 572 8.70 11.80 14.87
N GLN A 573 9.98 12.04 15.19
CA GLN A 573 10.33 12.78 16.41
C GLN A 573 10.49 14.27 16.10
N GLN A 574 10.50 15.03 17.18
CA GLN A 574 10.76 16.45 17.24
C GLN A 574 12.25 16.65 17.55
N PRO A 575 13.14 16.80 16.57
CA PRO A 575 14.43 17.40 16.85
C PRO A 575 14.19 18.87 17.22
N GLU A 576 14.98 19.39 18.14
CA GLU A 576 14.82 20.77 18.63
C GLU A 576 14.83 21.77 17.46
N GLY A 577 13.74 22.55 17.32
CA GLY A 577 13.58 23.57 16.27
C GLY A 577 12.94 23.09 14.95
N TYR A 578 12.35 21.88 14.89
CA TYR A 578 11.64 21.37 13.72
C TYR A 578 10.21 20.91 14.04
N ASP A 579 9.28 21.86 13.93
CA ASP A 579 7.89 21.68 14.40
C ASP A 579 6.93 21.22 13.28
N GLU A 580 7.40 21.10 12.03
CA GLU A 580 6.53 20.77 10.88
C GLU A 580 5.75 19.45 11.03
N PRO A 581 6.33 18.33 11.54
CA PRO A 581 5.57 17.10 11.77
C PRO A 581 4.41 17.29 12.76
N GLU A 582 4.60 18.14 13.78
CA GLU A 582 3.55 18.46 14.75
C GLU A 582 2.46 19.33 14.14
N ILE A 583 2.84 20.36 13.39
CA ILE A 583 1.90 21.23 12.70
C ILE A 583 1.06 20.41 11.72
N LEU A 584 1.67 19.46 10.99
CA LEU A 584 0.94 18.54 10.12
C LEU A 584 -0.03 17.63 10.91
N SER A 585 0.38 17.13 12.08
CA SER A 585 -0.49 16.35 12.96
C SER A 585 -1.65 17.19 13.49
N PHE A 586 -1.37 18.42 13.93
CA PHE A 586 -2.36 19.38 14.40
C PHE A 586 -3.38 19.69 13.31
N ILE A 587 -2.92 19.99 12.09
CA ILE A 587 -3.80 20.30 10.95
C ILE A 587 -4.63 19.07 10.55
N CYS A 588 -4.05 17.86 10.61
CA CYS A 588 -4.78 16.62 10.38
C CYS A 588 -5.95 16.45 11.36
N GLU A 589 -5.72 16.72 12.65
CA GLU A 589 -6.78 16.70 13.68
C GLU A 589 -7.76 17.87 13.54
N TRP A 590 -7.28 19.07 13.15
CA TRP A 590 -8.11 20.24 12.92
C TRP A 590 -9.15 20.01 11.80
N LEU A 591 -8.73 19.33 10.73
CA LEU A 591 -9.58 18.94 9.59
C LEU A 591 -10.72 17.99 9.95
N ASP A 592 -10.65 17.30 11.10
CA ASP A 592 -11.70 16.43 11.64
C ASP A 592 -12.45 17.13 12.79
N PRO A 593 -13.51 17.91 12.51
CA PRO A 593 -14.26 18.61 13.55
C PRO A 593 -15.10 17.69 14.45
N TRP A 594 -15.22 16.39 14.14
CA TRP A 594 -16.13 15.47 14.84
C TRP A 594 -15.40 14.48 15.76
N HIS A 595 -14.23 13.99 15.35
CA HIS A 595 -13.44 13.05 16.13
C HIS A 595 -12.02 13.56 16.44
N GLY A 596 -11.64 14.72 15.90
CA GLY A 596 -10.35 15.32 16.18
C GLY A 596 -10.24 15.80 17.62
N ASN A 597 -9.04 15.68 18.18
CA ASN A 597 -8.78 16.08 19.58
C ASN A 597 -8.48 17.57 19.73
N VAL A 598 -8.26 18.28 18.62
CA VAL A 598 -7.87 19.70 18.60
C VAL A 598 -9.10 20.60 18.66
N THR A 599 -9.07 21.53 19.60
CA THR A 599 -10.06 22.56 19.89
C THR A 599 -9.58 23.94 19.42
N GLU A 600 -10.46 24.95 19.51
CA GLU A 600 -10.08 26.34 19.18
C GLU A 600 -9.05 26.90 20.18
N ASP A 601 -9.02 26.39 21.41
CA ASP A 601 -8.08 26.86 22.43
C ASP A 601 -6.64 26.40 22.15
N ASP A 602 -6.46 25.24 21.50
CA ASP A 602 -5.14 24.71 21.14
C ASP A 602 -4.47 25.51 20.01
N LEU A 603 -5.20 26.39 19.31
CA LEU A 603 -4.60 27.32 18.34
C LEU A 603 -3.68 28.34 19.02
N TRP A 604 -3.92 28.64 20.30
CA TRP A 604 -3.13 29.61 21.06
C TRP A 604 -1.72 29.10 21.36
N ASP A 605 -1.53 27.77 21.49
CA ASP A 605 -0.21 27.15 21.70
C ASP A 605 0.75 27.39 20.51
N TRP A 606 0.20 27.71 19.34
CA TRP A 606 0.94 27.92 18.09
C TRP A 606 0.84 29.36 17.57
N GLU A 607 0.58 30.33 18.45
CA GLU A 607 0.59 31.76 18.11
C GLU A 607 1.88 32.13 17.35
N ASN A 608 1.73 32.90 16.27
CA ASN A 608 2.80 33.35 15.36
C ASN A 608 3.34 32.29 14.40
N ASN A 609 2.76 31.09 14.33
CA ASN A 609 3.07 30.16 13.23
C ASN A 609 2.30 30.55 11.95
N SER A 610 3.02 30.73 10.83
CA SER A 610 2.41 31.19 9.58
C SER A 610 1.33 30.26 9.03
N ALA A 611 1.41 28.94 9.25
CA ALA A 611 0.37 28.01 8.80
C ALA A 611 -0.93 28.15 9.60
N ILE A 612 -0.79 28.33 10.93
CA ILE A 612 -1.92 28.48 11.86
C ILE A 612 -2.62 29.83 11.66
N ASP A 613 -1.83 30.91 11.53
CA ASP A 613 -2.35 32.25 11.22
C ASP A 613 -3.15 32.23 9.90
N HIS A 614 -2.63 31.54 8.87
CA HIS A 614 -3.33 31.39 7.58
C HIS A 614 -4.65 30.61 7.72
N ILE A 615 -4.71 29.56 8.57
CA ILE A 615 -5.96 28.85 8.87
C ILE A 615 -6.97 29.78 9.52
N GLN A 616 -6.56 30.59 10.51
CA GLN A 616 -7.44 31.57 11.16
C GLN A 616 -7.96 32.60 10.15
N MET A 617 -7.10 33.09 9.24
CA MET A 617 -7.52 33.98 8.15
C MET A 617 -8.56 33.33 7.24
N LEU A 618 -8.33 32.08 6.81
CA LEU A 618 -9.27 31.34 5.96
C LEU A 618 -10.62 31.13 6.65
N GLN A 619 -10.63 30.83 7.94
CA GLN A 619 -11.87 30.71 8.72
C GLN A 619 -12.63 32.04 8.79
N GLY A 620 -11.92 33.15 9.07
CA GLY A 620 -12.50 34.49 9.06
C GLY A 620 -13.05 34.89 7.67
N MET A 621 -12.37 34.50 6.60
CA MET A 621 -12.82 34.69 5.22
C MET A 621 -14.07 33.87 4.91
N LEU A 622 -14.09 32.58 5.27
CA LEU A 622 -15.23 31.69 5.07
C LEU A 622 -16.48 32.19 5.82
N GLY A 623 -16.31 32.67 7.06
CA GLY A 623 -17.40 33.16 7.91
C GLY A 623 -18.27 34.27 7.30
N TYR A 624 -17.74 35.02 6.33
CA TYR A 624 -18.48 36.08 5.63
C TYR A 624 -18.26 36.11 4.12
N TRP A 625 -17.80 35.00 3.52
CA TRP A 625 -17.41 34.92 2.10
C TRP A 625 -16.53 36.09 1.66
N LYS A 626 -15.61 36.52 2.52
CA LYS A 626 -14.73 37.66 2.24
C LYS A 626 -13.59 37.24 1.34
N PRO A 627 -13.15 38.12 0.40
CA PRO A 627 -11.99 37.86 -0.41
C PRO A 627 -10.68 38.11 0.35
N GLN A 628 -10.70 38.95 1.39
CA GLN A 628 -9.57 39.25 2.29
C GLN A 628 -10.06 39.44 3.74
N PRO A 629 -9.22 39.20 4.76
CA PRO A 629 -9.52 39.51 6.15
C PRO A 629 -9.55 41.03 6.42
N ASN A 630 -10.07 41.44 7.58
CA ASN A 630 -10.07 42.86 7.99
C ASN A 630 -8.67 43.29 8.45
N ASP A 631 -8.07 42.49 9.33
CA ASP A 631 -6.71 42.67 9.81
C ASP A 631 -5.83 41.62 9.13
N MET A 632 -4.83 42.09 8.40
CA MET A 632 -3.87 41.20 7.74
C MET A 632 -2.70 40.95 8.69
N LEU A 633 -2.65 39.76 9.31
CA LEU A 633 -1.44 39.25 9.97
C LEU A 633 -0.41 38.86 8.88
N VAL A 634 0.20 39.86 8.24
CA VAL A 634 1.17 39.60 7.16
C VAL A 634 2.52 39.23 7.77
N GLN A 635 2.84 37.94 7.73
CA GLN A 635 4.20 37.49 7.97
C GLN A 635 5.04 37.62 6.68
N ASN A 636 6.36 37.77 6.81
CA ASN A 636 7.29 37.85 5.67
C ASN A 636 7.67 36.44 5.13
N ASP A 637 6.68 35.55 5.07
CA ASP A 637 6.85 34.14 4.74
C ASP A 637 6.16 33.75 3.44
N ARG A 638 6.60 32.63 2.85
CA ARG A 638 6.03 32.10 1.60
C ARG A 638 4.57 31.66 1.73
N ILE A 639 4.15 31.15 2.90
CA ILE A 639 2.73 30.84 3.18
C ILE A 639 1.86 32.09 2.98
N SER A 640 2.28 33.21 3.58
CA SER A 640 1.56 34.48 3.47
C SER A 640 1.49 34.99 2.03
N LEU A 641 2.56 34.83 1.25
CA LEU A 641 2.58 35.18 -0.18
C LEU A 641 1.57 34.35 -0.99
N ILE A 642 1.53 33.03 -0.76
CA ILE A 642 0.61 32.13 -1.47
C ILE A 642 -0.85 32.35 -1.03
N GLY A 643 -1.08 32.59 0.26
CA GLY A 643 -2.38 32.99 0.78
C GLY A 643 -2.90 34.25 0.09
N GLN A 644 -2.05 35.28 -0.07
CA GLN A 644 -2.39 36.51 -0.78
C GLN A 644 -2.66 36.28 -2.29
N LEU A 645 -2.00 35.33 -2.95
CA LEU A 645 -2.34 34.95 -4.34
C LEU A 645 -3.76 34.37 -4.44
N SER A 646 -4.19 33.59 -3.46
CA SER A 646 -5.57 33.09 -3.37
C SER A 646 -6.57 34.24 -3.17
N MET A 647 -6.21 35.26 -2.39
CA MET A 647 -7.02 36.48 -2.22
C MET A 647 -7.19 37.23 -3.55
N VAL A 648 -6.15 37.32 -4.40
CA VAL A 648 -6.26 37.90 -5.75
C VAL A 648 -7.32 37.15 -6.56
N ALA A 649 -7.32 35.81 -6.54
CA ALA A 649 -8.33 35.01 -7.23
C ALA A 649 -9.76 35.32 -6.74
N LEU A 650 -9.95 35.51 -5.43
CA LEU A 650 -11.24 35.84 -4.83
C LEU A 650 -11.68 37.27 -5.11
N LEU A 651 -10.76 38.24 -5.15
CA LEU A 651 -11.04 39.62 -5.54
C LEU A 651 -11.49 39.69 -7.00
N ARG A 652 -10.81 38.98 -7.90
CA ARG A 652 -11.23 38.81 -9.31
C ARG A 652 -12.63 38.21 -9.41
N ALA A 653 -12.91 37.14 -8.65
CA ALA A 653 -14.21 36.49 -8.64
C ALA A 653 -15.33 37.38 -8.09
N GLN A 654 -15.03 38.24 -7.10
CA GLN A 654 -15.95 39.24 -6.55
C GLN A 654 -15.96 40.56 -7.32
N ARG A 655 -15.34 40.62 -8.51
CA ARG A 655 -15.35 41.78 -9.43
C ARG A 655 -14.70 43.05 -8.87
N ARG A 656 -13.68 42.89 -8.02
CA ARG A 656 -12.86 43.97 -7.45
C ARG A 656 -11.50 43.99 -8.16
N TYR A 657 -11.50 44.33 -9.45
CA TYR A 657 -10.33 44.17 -10.32
C TYR A 657 -9.16 45.10 -9.97
N ASP A 658 -9.45 46.35 -9.61
CA ASP A 658 -8.40 47.33 -9.29
C ASP A 658 -7.63 46.92 -8.03
N GLU A 659 -8.35 46.52 -6.98
CA GLU A 659 -7.74 45.98 -5.75
C GLU A 659 -7.00 44.66 -6.00
N ALA A 660 -7.52 43.80 -6.88
CA ALA A 660 -6.83 42.57 -7.27
C ALA A 660 -5.51 42.85 -7.98
N LEU A 661 -5.49 43.85 -8.88
CA LEU A 661 -4.31 44.26 -9.63
C LEU A 661 -3.27 44.89 -8.70
N GLU A 662 -3.67 45.79 -7.81
CA GLU A 662 -2.78 46.42 -6.82
C GLU A 662 -2.12 45.36 -5.91
N LEU A 663 -2.92 44.43 -5.39
CA LEU A 663 -2.40 43.32 -4.58
C LEU A 663 -1.43 42.45 -5.40
N ALA A 664 -1.78 42.09 -6.64
CA ALA A 664 -0.91 41.29 -7.50
C ALA A 664 0.43 41.98 -7.80
N ILE A 665 0.43 43.29 -8.08
CA ILE A 665 1.64 44.09 -8.29
C ILE A 665 2.50 44.11 -7.02
N SER A 666 1.87 44.26 -5.85
CA SER A 666 2.59 44.23 -4.56
C SER A 666 3.29 42.88 -4.32
N LEU A 667 2.68 41.77 -4.77
CA LEU A 667 3.26 40.43 -4.65
C LEU A 667 4.47 40.26 -5.58
N VAL A 668 4.46 40.84 -6.78
CA VAL A 668 5.64 40.85 -7.67
C VAL A 668 6.80 41.65 -7.05
N ARG A 669 6.51 42.71 -6.28
CA ARG A 669 7.56 43.44 -5.54
C ARG A 669 8.21 42.59 -4.46
N LYS A 670 7.43 41.73 -3.78
CA LYS A 670 7.91 40.83 -2.72
C LYS A 670 8.66 39.62 -3.28
N ASP A 671 8.16 39.01 -4.36
CA ASP A 671 8.80 37.89 -5.07
C ASP A 671 8.93 38.20 -6.58
N PRO A 672 10.02 38.87 -7.00
CA PRO A 672 10.23 39.29 -8.39
C PRO A 672 10.43 38.12 -9.37
N THR A 673 10.94 36.98 -8.87
CA THR A 673 11.20 35.76 -9.64
C THR A 673 9.99 34.83 -9.71
N GLY A 674 9.01 35.01 -8.82
CA GLY A 674 7.84 34.16 -8.72
C GLY A 674 6.98 34.12 -9.99
N VAL A 675 6.69 32.90 -10.45
CA VAL A 675 5.83 32.64 -11.62
C VAL A 675 4.36 33.01 -11.32
N ARG A 676 3.80 32.57 -10.19
CA ARG A 676 2.39 32.83 -9.83
C ARG A 676 2.06 34.31 -9.62
N PRO A 677 2.86 35.15 -8.93
CA PRO A 677 2.62 36.59 -8.86
C PRO A 677 2.54 37.26 -10.23
N ARG A 678 3.44 36.92 -11.15
CA ARG A 678 3.41 37.44 -12.53
C ARG A 678 2.18 36.96 -13.30
N ILE A 679 1.81 35.68 -13.17
CA ILE A 679 0.55 35.14 -13.72
C ILE A 679 -0.66 35.89 -13.15
N ALA A 680 -0.66 36.21 -11.85
CA ALA A 680 -1.75 36.94 -11.21
C ALA A 680 -1.91 38.34 -11.79
N VAL A 681 -0.81 39.07 -12.01
CA VAL A 681 -0.83 40.38 -12.69
C VAL A 681 -1.36 40.23 -14.13
N THR A 682 -0.84 39.27 -14.91
CA THR A 682 -1.30 39.01 -16.28
C THR A 682 -2.80 38.73 -16.33
N LEU A 683 -3.34 37.95 -15.41
CA LEU A 683 -4.77 37.63 -15.34
C LEU A 683 -5.63 38.83 -14.89
N CYS A 684 -5.13 39.68 -13.99
CA CYS A 684 -5.83 40.90 -13.58
C CYS A 684 -5.88 41.94 -14.71
N LEU A 685 -4.78 42.15 -15.42
CA LEU A 685 -4.72 43.03 -16.59
C LEU A 685 -5.66 42.56 -17.71
N LEU A 686 -5.80 41.24 -17.86
CA LEU A 686 -6.74 40.63 -18.80
C LEU A 686 -8.20 40.85 -18.39
N ASP A 687 -8.51 40.96 -17.09
CA ASP A 687 -9.85 41.28 -16.61
C ASP A 687 -10.20 42.78 -16.76
N THR A 688 -9.22 43.68 -16.58
CA THR A 688 -9.40 45.13 -16.79
C THR A 688 -9.47 45.49 -18.28
N GLY A 689 -8.85 44.68 -19.13
CA GLY A 689 -8.85 44.84 -20.59
C GLY A 689 -7.59 45.48 -21.15
N GLN A 690 -6.48 45.44 -20.41
CA GLN A 690 -5.14 45.87 -20.82
C GLN A 690 -4.37 44.67 -21.40
N TRP A 691 -4.65 44.33 -22.66
CA TRP A 691 -4.19 43.09 -23.31
C TRP A 691 -2.72 43.13 -23.71
N HIS A 692 -2.21 44.27 -24.22
CA HIS A 692 -0.81 44.35 -24.66
C HIS A 692 0.14 44.35 -23.47
N ASP A 693 -0.25 45.02 -22.38
CA ASP A 693 0.47 45.02 -21.11
C ASP A 693 0.53 43.61 -20.51
N ALA A 694 -0.61 42.91 -20.50
CA ALA A 694 -0.67 41.53 -20.02
C ALA A 694 0.18 40.58 -20.90
N LYS A 695 0.18 40.80 -22.22
CA LYS A 695 1.02 40.05 -23.18
C LYS A 695 2.51 40.28 -22.93
N SER A 696 2.93 41.51 -22.63
CA SER A 696 4.33 41.82 -22.31
C SER A 696 4.85 40.93 -21.17
N ILE A 697 4.07 40.79 -20.10
CA ILE A 697 4.43 39.92 -18.96
C ILE A 697 4.42 38.44 -19.34
N LEU A 698 3.45 38.01 -20.15
CA LEU A 698 3.41 36.63 -20.64
C LEU A 698 4.63 36.28 -21.50
N ASP A 699 5.06 37.17 -22.39
CA ASP A 699 6.25 36.96 -23.22
C ASP A 699 7.51 36.85 -22.36
N GLU A 700 7.60 37.59 -21.24
CA GLU A 700 8.67 37.42 -20.25
C GLU A 700 8.63 36.05 -19.57
N LEU A 701 7.44 35.58 -19.16
CA LEU A 701 7.25 34.27 -18.53
C LEU A 701 7.58 33.13 -19.49
N ILE A 702 7.21 33.23 -20.76
CA ILE A 702 7.55 32.23 -21.79
C ILE A 702 9.07 32.13 -21.97
N LYS A 703 9.79 33.26 -21.88
CA LYS A 703 11.27 33.27 -21.98
C LYS A 703 11.95 32.62 -20.76
N SER A 704 11.42 32.81 -19.56
CA SER A 704 12.03 32.26 -18.33
C SER A 704 11.58 30.83 -18.01
N ASP A 705 10.31 30.51 -18.21
CA ASP A 705 9.60 29.37 -17.60
C ASP A 705 8.76 28.59 -18.61
N SER A 706 9.32 28.35 -19.80
CA SER A 706 8.59 27.74 -20.93
C SER A 706 8.03 26.33 -20.67
N LYS A 707 8.62 25.55 -19.74
CA LYS A 707 8.14 24.20 -19.39
C LYS A 707 7.17 24.20 -18.20
N ASP A 708 6.93 25.33 -17.54
CA ASP A 708 5.94 25.40 -16.43
C ASP A 708 4.51 25.24 -16.99
N PRO A 709 3.75 24.23 -16.55
CA PRO A 709 2.36 24.02 -16.99
C PRO A 709 1.43 25.20 -16.72
N ARG A 710 1.68 25.98 -15.67
CA ARG A 710 0.90 27.18 -15.32
C ARG A 710 1.11 28.29 -16.36
N VAL A 711 2.34 28.46 -16.84
CA VAL A 711 2.68 29.43 -17.90
C VAL A 711 2.08 28.99 -19.24
N MET A 712 2.16 27.69 -19.56
CA MET A 712 1.49 27.13 -20.74
C MET A 712 -0.02 27.38 -20.68
N ALA A 713 -0.65 27.20 -19.52
CA ALA A 713 -2.07 27.45 -19.32
C ALA A 713 -2.43 28.92 -19.61
N VAL A 714 -1.66 29.88 -19.10
CA VAL A 714 -1.86 31.31 -19.40
C VAL A 714 -1.64 31.60 -20.89
N ALA A 715 -0.65 30.99 -21.54
CA ALA A 715 -0.46 31.12 -22.98
C ALA A 715 -1.67 30.63 -23.79
N VAL A 716 -2.31 29.54 -23.35
CA VAL A 716 -3.58 29.05 -23.93
C VAL A 716 -4.73 30.02 -23.67
N ILE A 717 -4.83 30.62 -22.47
CA ILE A 717 -5.81 31.69 -22.17
C ILE A 717 -5.63 32.86 -23.14
N PHE A 718 -4.39 33.19 -23.51
CA PHE A 718 -4.10 34.24 -24.48
C PHE A 718 -4.36 33.84 -25.93
N GLY A 719 -4.48 32.55 -26.26
CA GLY A 719 -4.72 32.08 -27.62
C GLY A 719 -3.46 31.74 -28.42
N TYR A 720 -2.35 31.43 -27.75
CA TYR A 720 -1.08 30.98 -28.38
C TYR A 720 -1.10 29.53 -28.89
N GLY A 721 -2.16 28.74 -28.61
CA GLY A 721 -2.32 27.37 -29.13
C GLY A 721 -2.93 26.39 -28.12
N LYS A 722 -2.60 25.10 -28.26
CA LYS A 722 -3.04 23.99 -27.37
C LYS A 722 -1.87 23.13 -26.87
N LYS A 723 -0.65 23.67 -26.83
CA LYS A 723 0.54 22.95 -26.35
C LYS A 723 0.38 22.64 -24.86
N GLY A 724 0.82 21.46 -24.42
CA GLY A 724 0.74 21.08 -23.00
C GLY A 724 -0.61 20.49 -22.58
N ARG A 725 -1.45 20.02 -23.50
CA ARG A 725 -2.80 19.49 -23.23
C ARG A 725 -2.81 18.32 -22.23
N GLU A 726 -1.72 17.57 -22.17
CA GLU A 726 -1.51 16.48 -21.23
C GLU A 726 -1.43 16.95 -19.76
N ASN A 727 -1.19 18.24 -19.51
CA ASN A 727 -1.12 18.82 -18.18
C ASN A 727 -2.49 19.27 -17.65
N LEU A 728 -2.68 19.14 -16.34
CA LEU A 728 -3.90 19.56 -15.63
C LEU A 728 -4.27 21.03 -15.94
N GLU A 729 -3.31 21.93 -15.78
CA GLU A 729 -3.49 23.37 -15.84
C GLU A 729 -4.04 23.84 -17.19
N VAL A 730 -3.62 23.18 -18.28
CA VAL A 730 -4.03 23.44 -19.66
C VAL A 730 -5.32 22.69 -20.01
N SER A 731 -5.43 21.41 -19.68
CA SER A 731 -6.59 20.58 -19.99
C SER A 731 -7.88 21.09 -19.33
N LEU A 732 -7.79 21.72 -18.16
CA LEU A 732 -8.95 22.34 -17.51
C LEU A 732 -9.52 23.51 -18.31
N ILE A 733 -8.69 24.21 -19.08
CA ILE A 733 -9.10 25.35 -19.93
C ILE A 733 -9.67 24.87 -21.28
N LEU A 734 -9.20 23.72 -21.79
CA LEU A 734 -9.64 23.18 -23.09
C LEU A 734 -10.93 22.36 -22.95
N ASP A 735 -11.87 22.50 -23.89
CA ASP A 735 -13.17 21.79 -23.85
C ASP A 735 -13.07 20.28 -24.19
N ASN A 736 -12.54 19.47 -23.27
CA ASN A 736 -12.61 18.01 -23.35
C ASN A 736 -13.13 17.38 -22.05
N ASP A 737 -14.43 17.05 -22.04
CA ASP A 737 -15.11 16.47 -20.87
C ASP A 737 -14.60 15.08 -20.50
N LYS A 738 -14.06 14.30 -21.45
CA LYS A 738 -13.53 12.96 -21.18
C LYS A 738 -12.27 13.00 -20.30
N GLU A 739 -11.47 14.06 -20.40
CA GLU A 739 -10.25 14.24 -19.59
C GLU A 739 -10.56 14.77 -18.19
N ALA A 740 -11.71 15.43 -17.96
CA ALA A 740 -12.06 16.02 -16.67
C ALA A 740 -12.16 14.99 -15.53
N LYS A 741 -12.70 13.79 -15.82
CA LYS A 741 -12.82 12.71 -14.83
C LYS A 741 -11.44 12.22 -14.34
N LYS A 742 -10.44 12.19 -15.23
CA LYS A 742 -9.06 11.80 -14.87
C LYS A 742 -8.49 12.73 -13.81
N TRP A 743 -8.77 14.02 -13.95
CA TRP A 743 -8.21 15.06 -13.08
C TRP A 743 -8.92 15.20 -11.74
N LEU A 744 -10.20 14.85 -11.64
CA LEU A 744 -10.91 14.83 -10.35
C LEU A 744 -10.24 13.90 -9.33
N ASP A 745 -9.81 12.72 -9.79
CA ASP A 745 -9.14 11.74 -8.93
C ASP A 745 -7.66 12.09 -8.74
N ALA A 746 -7.01 12.66 -9.76
CA ALA A 746 -5.59 13.03 -9.70
C ALA A 746 -5.30 14.32 -8.91
N ALA A 747 -6.22 15.30 -8.90
CA ALA A 747 -6.05 16.60 -8.27
C ALA A 747 -7.21 16.92 -7.30
N PRO A 748 -7.30 16.22 -6.15
CA PRO A 748 -8.46 16.28 -5.26
C PRO A 748 -8.70 17.66 -4.63
N VAL A 749 -7.69 18.52 -4.60
CA VAL A 749 -7.74 19.87 -4.01
C VAL A 749 -8.21 20.93 -5.01
N ASN A 750 -8.16 20.63 -6.31
CA ASN A 750 -8.56 21.58 -7.35
C ASN A 750 -10.07 21.55 -7.59
N ALA A 751 -10.79 22.49 -6.98
CA ALA A 751 -12.24 22.59 -7.12
C ALA A 751 -12.72 22.77 -8.57
N TYR A 752 -11.90 23.36 -9.44
CA TYR A 752 -12.25 23.59 -10.84
C TYR A 752 -12.30 22.28 -11.65
N ALA A 753 -11.45 21.30 -11.31
CA ALA A 753 -11.48 19.97 -11.91
C ALA A 753 -12.81 19.25 -11.64
N ALA A 754 -13.35 19.41 -10.43
CA ALA A 754 -14.64 18.85 -10.05
C ALA A 754 -15.82 19.55 -10.72
N LEU A 755 -15.80 20.88 -10.84
CA LEU A 755 -16.88 21.65 -11.48
C LEU A 755 -17.06 21.34 -12.97
N LYS A 756 -15.99 20.92 -13.65
CA LYS A 756 -16.03 20.50 -15.05
C LYS A 756 -16.80 19.18 -15.23
N GLN A 757 -16.91 18.37 -14.18
CA GLN A 757 -17.70 17.14 -14.21
C GLN A 757 -19.19 17.43 -13.95
N LYS A 758 -20.07 16.78 -14.73
CA LYS A 758 -21.52 16.84 -14.50
C LYS A 758 -21.87 16.28 -13.12
N GLY A 759 -22.40 17.15 -12.26
CA GLY A 759 -22.78 16.80 -10.88
C GLY A 759 -21.67 16.98 -9.85
N GLY A 760 -20.45 17.38 -10.24
CA GLY A 760 -19.27 17.44 -9.36
C GLY A 760 -19.22 18.60 -8.35
N ILE A 761 -20.37 19.15 -7.95
CA ILE A 761 -20.41 20.34 -7.07
C ILE A 761 -20.01 19.96 -5.65
N ASP A 762 -20.43 18.79 -5.16
CA ASP A 762 -20.05 18.34 -3.83
C ASP A 762 -18.55 18.04 -3.73
N GLU A 763 -17.93 17.45 -4.75
CA GLU A 763 -16.47 17.30 -4.78
C GLU A 763 -15.76 18.64 -4.91
N ALA A 764 -16.31 19.62 -5.65
CA ALA A 764 -15.73 20.96 -5.71
C ALA A 764 -15.73 21.66 -4.34
N LEU A 765 -16.82 21.49 -3.57
CA LEU A 765 -16.96 22.03 -2.21
C LEU A 765 -16.06 21.31 -1.20
N ASN A 766 -15.81 20.02 -1.43
CA ASN A 766 -14.84 19.23 -0.68
C ASN A 766 -13.39 19.67 -0.97
N ALA A 767 -13.09 19.96 -2.22
CA ALA A 767 -11.77 20.43 -2.65
C ALA A 767 -11.45 21.81 -2.07
N ASN A 768 -12.22 22.84 -2.45
CA ASN A 768 -12.07 24.20 -1.95
C ASN A 768 -13.39 24.98 -2.05
N VAL A 769 -14.04 25.18 -0.90
CA VAL A 769 -15.33 25.87 -0.77
C VAL A 769 -15.28 27.33 -1.24
N MET A 770 -14.11 27.97 -1.20
CA MET A 770 -13.96 29.38 -1.58
C MET A 770 -14.21 29.62 -3.08
N ILE A 771 -14.21 28.56 -3.91
CA ILE A 771 -14.66 28.65 -5.30
C ILE A 771 -16.09 29.19 -5.43
N ALA A 772 -16.95 28.90 -4.44
CA ALA A 772 -18.35 29.34 -4.41
C ALA A 772 -18.54 30.72 -3.76
N ALA A 773 -17.48 31.32 -3.20
CA ALA A 773 -17.59 32.54 -2.39
C ALA A 773 -18.21 33.71 -3.15
N HIS A 774 -17.90 33.87 -4.44
CA HIS A 774 -18.42 34.95 -5.27
C HIS A 774 -19.95 34.85 -5.45
N GLU A 775 -20.48 33.68 -5.78
CA GLU A 775 -21.92 33.45 -5.91
C GLU A 775 -22.66 33.48 -4.57
N ALA A 776 -22.05 32.91 -3.53
CA ALA A 776 -22.60 32.95 -2.18
C ALA A 776 -22.68 34.39 -1.64
N ALA A 777 -21.66 35.22 -1.89
CA ALA A 777 -21.68 36.64 -1.56
C ALA A 777 -22.72 37.41 -2.40
N ARG A 778 -22.82 37.13 -3.72
CA ARG A 778 -23.79 37.77 -4.63
C ARG A 778 -25.26 37.46 -4.28
N THR A 779 -25.52 36.30 -3.69
CA THR A 779 -26.87 35.84 -3.28
C THR A 779 -27.14 36.00 -1.78
N ALA A 780 -26.15 36.50 -1.02
CA ALA A 780 -26.20 36.65 0.43
C ALA A 780 -26.55 35.34 1.18
N MET A 781 -25.94 34.22 0.75
CA MET A 781 -26.06 32.92 1.41
C MET A 781 -25.15 32.86 2.68
N PRO A 782 -25.67 32.50 3.87
CA PRO A 782 -24.83 32.25 5.04
C PRO A 782 -23.93 31.00 4.86
N PRO A 783 -22.66 31.03 5.31
CA PRO A 783 -21.71 29.93 5.09
C PRO A 783 -22.00 28.70 5.95
N ARG A 784 -22.40 28.88 7.21
CA ARG A 784 -22.70 27.76 8.11
C ARG A 784 -23.91 26.97 7.66
N PHE A 785 -23.78 25.64 7.56
CA PHE A 785 -24.90 24.75 7.26
C PHE A 785 -25.85 24.60 8.45
N SER A 786 -27.15 24.72 8.20
CA SER A 786 -28.20 24.45 9.18
C SER A 786 -29.26 23.55 8.54
N GLN A 787 -29.82 22.64 9.34
CA GLN A 787 -30.94 21.81 8.90
C GLN A 787 -32.15 22.71 8.63
N GLY A 788 -32.86 22.44 7.53
CA GLY A 788 -34.07 23.20 7.21
C GLY A 788 -35.15 22.96 8.26
N ILE A 789 -35.80 24.04 8.71
CA ILE A 789 -36.88 24.02 9.70
C ILE A 789 -37.98 23.01 9.29
N LEU A 790 -38.32 22.95 8.00
CA LEU A 790 -39.29 22.00 7.45
C LEU A 790 -38.91 20.53 7.70
N SER A 791 -37.61 20.19 7.60
CA SER A 791 -37.13 18.84 7.87
C SER A 791 -37.27 18.49 9.35
N VAL A 792 -37.03 19.45 10.24
CA VAL A 792 -37.21 19.26 11.68
C VAL A 792 -38.69 19.05 12.01
N ILE A 793 -39.55 19.90 11.45
CA ILE A 793 -41.02 19.80 11.59
C ILE A 793 -41.51 18.45 11.10
N PHE A 794 -41.19 18.06 9.86
CA PHE A 794 -41.64 16.79 9.30
C PHE A 794 -41.18 15.59 10.12
N THR A 795 -39.94 15.63 10.63
CA THR A 795 -39.36 14.50 11.38
C THR A 795 -40.03 14.33 12.75
N PHE A 796 -40.22 15.43 13.49
CA PHE A 796 -40.70 15.36 14.87
C PHE A 796 -42.21 15.59 15.03
N PHE A 797 -42.84 16.35 14.14
CA PHE A 797 -44.25 16.72 14.24
C PHE A 797 -45.14 16.01 13.21
N VAL A 798 -44.56 15.29 12.23
CA VAL A 798 -45.34 14.48 11.28
C VAL A 798 -45.04 12.99 11.46
N LEU A 799 -43.78 12.57 11.29
CA LEU A 799 -43.41 11.15 11.36
C LEU A 799 -43.61 10.53 12.75
N MET A 800 -43.18 11.22 13.82
CA MET A 800 -43.35 10.71 15.19
C MET A 800 -44.83 10.51 15.57
N PRO A 801 -45.74 11.48 15.39
CA PRO A 801 -47.18 11.25 15.59
C PRO A 801 -47.75 10.15 14.69
N MET A 802 -47.28 10.03 13.45
CA MET A 802 -47.72 8.96 12.54
C MET A 802 -47.39 7.56 13.09
N TRP A 803 -46.21 7.36 13.70
CA TRP A 803 -45.87 6.10 14.38
C TRP A 803 -46.78 5.81 15.58
N ILE A 804 -47.13 6.84 16.34
CA ILE A 804 -48.06 6.72 17.46
C ILE A 804 -49.44 6.30 16.96
N VAL A 805 -49.96 6.93 15.90
CA VAL A 805 -51.26 6.58 15.30
C VAL A 805 -51.24 5.15 14.76
N LEU A 806 -50.18 4.74 14.06
CA LEU A 806 -50.04 3.38 13.54
C LEU A 806 -50.09 2.35 14.68
N SER A 807 -49.39 2.63 15.79
CA SER A 807 -49.41 1.77 16.98
C SER A 807 -50.76 1.75 17.70
N ILE A 808 -51.50 2.85 17.71
CA ILE A 808 -52.88 2.88 18.24
C ILE A 808 -53.80 2.01 17.37
N LEU A 809 -53.66 2.05 16.05
CA LEU A 809 -54.44 1.20 15.15
C LEU A 809 -54.12 -0.29 15.35
N THR A 810 -52.84 -0.67 15.46
CA THR A 810 -52.45 -2.06 15.73
C THR A 810 -52.87 -2.52 17.13
N TYR A 811 -52.86 -1.61 18.11
CA TYR A 811 -53.39 -1.88 19.45
C TYR A 811 -54.88 -2.24 19.40
N GLN A 812 -55.67 -1.57 18.55
CA GLN A 812 -57.10 -1.81 18.39
C GLN A 812 -57.42 -3.11 17.62
N GLU A 813 -56.67 -3.39 16.55
CA GLU A 813 -56.96 -4.51 15.64
C GLU A 813 -56.38 -5.85 16.10
N VAL A 814 -55.19 -5.87 16.73
CA VAL A 814 -54.49 -7.13 17.04
C VAL A 814 -54.25 -7.35 18.53
N GLY A 815 -53.88 -6.32 19.28
CA GLY A 815 -53.82 -6.39 20.75
C GLY A 815 -52.79 -5.47 21.41
N GLN A 816 -52.88 -5.37 22.74
CA GLN A 816 -52.10 -4.43 23.55
C GLN A 816 -50.58 -4.62 23.46
N THR A 817 -50.13 -5.88 23.54
CA THR A 817 -48.70 -6.23 23.48
C THR A 817 -48.12 -5.90 22.12
N GLU A 818 -48.87 -6.14 21.04
CA GLU A 818 -48.43 -5.91 19.67
C GLU A 818 -48.36 -4.42 19.33
N GLY A 819 -49.35 -3.63 19.76
CA GLY A 819 -49.33 -2.17 19.60
C GLY A 819 -48.15 -1.49 20.31
N LEU A 820 -47.86 -1.89 21.56
CA LEU A 820 -46.73 -1.36 22.35
C LEU A 820 -45.37 -1.77 21.77
N THR A 821 -45.23 -3.03 21.35
CA THR A 821 -43.98 -3.51 20.73
C THR A 821 -43.71 -2.83 19.40
N LEU A 822 -44.74 -2.67 18.55
CA LEU A 822 -44.61 -1.92 17.29
C LEU A 822 -44.17 -0.47 17.53
N LEU A 823 -44.74 0.20 18.55
CA LEU A 823 -44.35 1.58 18.89
C LEU A 823 -42.87 1.65 19.28
N GLY A 824 -42.43 0.75 20.17
CA GLY A 824 -41.03 0.66 20.61
C GLY A 824 -40.07 0.43 19.43
N VAL A 825 -40.42 -0.49 18.53
CA VAL A 825 -39.61 -0.80 17.34
C VAL A 825 -39.55 0.39 16.38
N LEU A 826 -40.68 1.02 16.06
CA LEU A 826 -40.69 2.14 15.10
C LEU A 826 -39.94 3.37 15.64
N LEU A 827 -40.10 3.68 16.94
CA LEU A 827 -39.36 4.78 17.57
C LEU A 827 -37.86 4.49 17.60
N THR A 828 -37.45 3.29 18.01
CA THR A 828 -36.03 2.91 18.02
C THR A 828 -35.41 2.92 16.63
N LEU A 829 -36.12 2.40 15.61
CA LEU A 829 -35.70 2.49 14.21
C LEU A 829 -35.60 3.93 13.73
N HIS A 830 -36.56 4.79 14.08
CA HIS A 830 -36.56 6.20 13.69
C HIS A 830 -35.35 6.95 14.25
N PHE A 831 -35.08 6.82 15.55
CA PHE A 831 -33.90 7.43 16.19
C PHE A 831 -32.59 6.84 15.66
N SER A 832 -32.53 5.52 15.45
CA SER A 832 -31.36 4.83 14.92
C SER A 832 -31.04 5.25 13.48
N TYR A 833 -32.05 5.30 12.60
CA TYR A 833 -31.91 5.77 11.22
C TYR A 833 -31.41 7.21 11.17
N ARG A 834 -31.94 8.08 12.04
CA ARG A 834 -31.52 9.47 12.10
C ARG A 834 -30.10 9.64 12.63
N ARG A 835 -29.72 8.89 13.68
CA ARG A 835 -28.34 8.83 14.18
C ARG A 835 -27.39 8.32 13.11
N PHE A 836 -27.76 7.25 12.41
CA PHE A 836 -26.99 6.67 11.31
C PHE A 836 -26.80 7.67 10.17
N ASN A 837 -27.86 8.35 9.72
CA ASN A 837 -27.75 9.37 8.67
C ASN A 837 -26.83 10.53 9.09
N LYS A 838 -26.93 11.00 10.34
CA LYS A 838 -26.04 12.02 10.89
C LYS A 838 -24.58 11.55 10.90
N GLN A 839 -24.32 10.31 11.32
CA GLN A 839 -22.98 9.71 11.28
C GLN A 839 -22.44 9.58 9.84
N GLN A 840 -23.29 9.21 8.88
CA GLN A 840 -22.89 9.14 7.46
C GLN A 840 -22.61 10.52 6.86
N GLU A 841 -23.20 11.60 7.38
CA GLU A 841 -22.88 12.98 6.99
C GLU A 841 -21.52 13.46 7.53
N MET A 842 -21.14 12.97 8.72
CA MET A 842 -19.86 13.24 9.38
C MET A 842 -18.70 12.42 8.81
N LEU A 843 -18.97 11.44 7.96
CA LEU A 843 -17.93 10.61 7.36
C LEU A 843 -17.18 11.40 6.28
N ILE A 844 -15.92 11.73 6.54
CA ILE A 844 -15.04 12.43 5.61
C ILE A 844 -14.64 11.48 4.48
N LYS A 845 -14.92 11.88 3.24
CA LYS A 845 -14.59 11.15 2.01
C LYS A 845 -14.31 12.15 0.90
N HIS A 846 -13.43 11.81 -0.03
CA HIS A 846 -13.21 12.61 -1.24
C HIS A 846 -14.48 12.65 -2.13
N ARG A 847 -15.11 11.50 -2.35
CA ARG A 847 -16.29 11.33 -3.24
C ARG A 847 -17.55 11.02 -2.46
N ASP A 848 -18.69 11.47 -3.01
CA ASP A 848 -20.04 11.16 -2.52
C ASP A 848 -20.22 11.39 -1.02
N GLN A 849 -19.57 12.41 -0.47
CA GLN A 849 -19.72 12.76 0.94
C GLN A 849 -21.13 13.32 1.16
N ARG A 850 -21.95 12.60 1.94
CA ARG A 850 -23.36 12.95 2.16
C ARG A 850 -23.55 14.36 2.73
N GLY A 851 -22.64 14.81 3.60
CA GLY A 851 -22.64 16.19 4.11
C GLY A 851 -22.48 17.22 2.99
N MET A 852 -21.51 17.02 2.10
CA MET A 852 -21.23 17.93 0.97
C MET A 852 -22.35 17.91 -0.07
N LEU A 853 -22.97 16.75 -0.33
CA LEU A 853 -24.17 16.65 -1.17
C LEU A 853 -25.33 17.50 -0.63
N LYS A 854 -25.53 17.51 0.70
CA LYS A 854 -26.55 18.37 1.32
C LYS A 854 -26.18 19.84 1.23
N TYR A 855 -24.90 20.18 1.41
CA TYR A 855 -24.39 21.54 1.27
C TYR A 855 -24.58 22.07 -0.17
N ALA A 856 -24.24 21.27 -1.18
CA ALA A 856 -24.47 21.56 -2.59
C ALA A 856 -25.96 21.77 -2.91
N LYS A 857 -26.85 20.90 -2.39
CA LYS A 857 -28.31 21.07 -2.50
C LYS A 857 -28.77 22.38 -1.87
N ARG A 858 -28.19 22.79 -0.74
CA ARG A 858 -28.49 24.09 -0.12
C ARG A 858 -28.04 25.24 -1.00
N MET A 859 -26.82 25.21 -1.55
CA MET A 859 -26.35 26.23 -2.49
C MET A 859 -27.28 26.38 -3.70
N LYS A 860 -27.79 25.26 -4.24
CA LYS A 860 -28.81 25.28 -5.31
C LYS A 860 -30.07 26.03 -4.91
N ARG A 861 -30.57 25.84 -3.69
CA ARG A 861 -31.76 26.56 -3.18
C ARG A 861 -31.52 28.06 -3.04
N PHE A 862 -30.30 28.46 -2.68
CA PHE A 862 -29.89 29.87 -2.60
C PHE A 862 -29.47 30.48 -3.95
N LYS A 863 -29.48 29.70 -5.05
CA LYS A 863 -28.96 30.10 -6.37
C LYS A 863 -27.48 30.49 -6.35
N ALA A 864 -26.71 29.93 -5.41
CA ALA A 864 -25.32 30.25 -5.14
C ALA A 864 -24.35 29.23 -5.78
N GLN A 865 -24.66 28.72 -6.97
CA GLN A 865 -23.90 27.61 -7.57
C GLN A 865 -22.68 28.13 -8.35
N PRO A 866 -21.45 27.68 -8.02
CA PRO A 866 -20.30 27.94 -8.87
C PRO A 866 -20.41 27.13 -10.18
N THR A 867 -20.19 27.79 -11.32
CA THR A 867 -20.17 27.18 -12.65
C THR A 867 -18.98 27.72 -13.45
N MET A 868 -18.59 27.02 -14.50
CA MET A 868 -17.50 27.48 -15.38
C MET A 868 -17.83 28.82 -16.07
N GLU A 869 -19.12 29.16 -16.15
CA GLU A 869 -19.63 30.38 -16.79
C GLU A 869 -19.62 31.62 -15.87
N ASN A 870 -19.41 31.46 -14.56
CA ASN A 870 -19.37 32.57 -13.61
C ASN A 870 -18.02 32.76 -12.90
N ILE A 871 -17.12 31.79 -13.01
CA ILE A 871 -15.77 31.85 -12.42
C ILE A 871 -14.81 32.54 -13.41
N PRO A 872 -14.01 33.53 -12.96
CA PRO A 872 -12.98 34.14 -13.81
C PRO A 872 -12.00 33.10 -14.35
N ILE A 873 -11.61 33.25 -15.62
CA ILE A 873 -10.64 32.35 -16.23
C ILE A 873 -9.29 32.40 -15.51
N GLY A 874 -8.64 31.23 -15.36
CA GLY A 874 -7.36 31.11 -14.65
C GLY A 874 -7.47 31.11 -13.12
N THR A 875 -8.69 31.10 -12.54
CA THR A 875 -8.88 30.99 -11.08
C THR A 875 -8.21 29.73 -10.50
N HIS A 876 -8.22 28.62 -11.26
CA HIS A 876 -7.60 27.34 -10.87
C HIS A 876 -6.07 27.37 -10.77
N LEU A 877 -5.41 28.44 -11.23
CA LEU A 877 -3.96 28.63 -11.13
C LEU A 877 -3.56 29.42 -9.86
N LEU A 878 -4.51 30.13 -9.25
CA LEU A 878 -4.26 31.07 -8.15
C LEU A 878 -4.93 30.65 -6.85
N LEU A 879 -6.15 30.12 -6.92
CA LEU A 879 -6.95 29.75 -5.75
C LEU A 879 -6.30 28.59 -5.00
N SER A 880 -5.97 28.81 -3.74
CA SER A 880 -5.49 27.79 -2.80
C SER A 880 -6.35 27.75 -1.53
N GLY A 881 -6.32 26.62 -0.83
CA GLY A 881 -7.01 26.40 0.43
C GLY A 881 -6.07 26.52 1.63
N ILE A 882 -6.20 25.58 2.57
CA ILE A 882 -5.30 25.44 3.73
C ILE A 882 -3.91 25.11 3.22
N LEU A 883 -2.92 25.86 3.70
CA LEU A 883 -1.52 25.74 3.31
C LEU A 883 -0.72 25.13 4.46
N VAL A 884 0.13 24.17 4.13
CA VAL A 884 1.04 23.50 5.08
C VAL A 884 2.47 23.55 4.53
N THR A 885 3.47 23.38 5.39
CA THR A 885 4.86 23.29 4.96
C THR A 885 5.42 21.89 5.17
N VAL A 886 6.24 21.47 4.23
CA VAL A 886 7.14 20.32 4.35
C VAL A 886 8.52 20.80 3.91
N ASN A 887 9.50 20.76 4.80
CA ASN A 887 10.83 21.35 4.63
C ASN A 887 10.80 22.82 4.16
N GLY A 888 9.82 23.61 4.61
CA GLY A 888 9.59 24.99 4.18
C GLY A 888 8.95 25.15 2.78
N VAL A 889 8.71 24.06 2.05
CA VAL A 889 7.96 24.08 0.79
C VAL A 889 6.47 24.14 1.12
N VAL A 890 5.77 25.12 0.56
CA VAL A 890 4.35 25.34 0.85
C VAL A 890 3.48 24.51 -0.08
N LEU A 891 2.54 23.75 0.49
CA LEU A 891 1.66 22.82 -0.20
C LEU A 891 0.19 23.10 0.15
N ASP A 892 -0.71 22.87 -0.81
CA ASP A 892 -2.15 23.09 -0.65
C ASP A 892 -2.92 21.79 -0.42
N ILE A 893 -3.59 21.67 0.73
CA ILE A 893 -4.45 20.53 1.08
C ILE A 893 -5.95 20.84 0.93
N GLY A 894 -6.30 22.04 0.46
CA GLY A 894 -7.66 22.48 0.18
C GLY A 894 -8.40 23.07 1.37
N MET A 895 -9.59 23.62 1.11
CA MET A 895 -10.45 24.24 2.12
C MET A 895 -11.85 23.60 2.03
N PRO A 896 -12.05 22.41 2.65
CA PRO A 896 -13.31 21.68 2.52
C PRO A 896 -14.47 22.42 3.19
N ALA A 897 -15.67 22.34 2.61
CA ALA A 897 -16.81 23.11 3.11
C ALA A 897 -17.26 22.70 4.53
N TRP A 898 -17.01 21.47 4.99
CA TRP A 898 -17.38 21.07 6.37
C TRP A 898 -16.61 21.84 7.45
N MET A 899 -15.53 22.55 7.09
CA MET A 899 -14.87 23.49 7.98
C MET A 899 -15.81 24.61 8.46
N HIS A 900 -16.97 24.78 7.84
CA HIS A 900 -18.04 25.61 8.36
C HIS A 900 -18.50 25.22 9.78
N GLU A 901 -18.23 23.99 10.25
CA GLU A 901 -18.55 23.56 11.62
C GLU A 901 -17.66 24.23 12.67
N ARG A 902 -16.46 24.68 12.28
CA ARG A 902 -15.52 25.47 13.11
C ARG A 902 -15.84 26.97 13.10
N LEU A 903 -16.96 27.40 12.50
CA LEU A 903 -17.36 28.80 12.51
C LEU A 903 -18.15 29.17 13.78
N PRO A 904 -17.98 30.40 14.31
CA PRO A 904 -18.71 30.85 15.47
C PRO A 904 -20.22 30.83 15.24
N LYS A 905 -20.98 30.63 16.33
CA LYS A 905 -22.45 30.56 16.27
C LYS A 905 -23.08 31.95 16.19
N GLU A 906 -23.13 32.51 14.98
CA GLU A 906 -23.81 33.77 14.72
C GLU A 906 -25.22 33.59 14.13
N SER A 907 -26.07 34.61 14.30
CA SER A 907 -27.41 34.60 13.71
C SER A 907 -27.37 34.84 12.20
N ASP A 908 -28.14 34.05 11.43
CA ASP A 908 -28.28 34.18 9.97
C ASP A 908 -28.71 35.59 9.55
N LYS A 909 -29.49 36.30 10.39
CA LYS A 909 -29.97 37.66 10.11
C LYS A 909 -28.82 38.66 10.05
N THR A 910 -27.89 38.58 11.01
CA THR A 910 -26.71 39.45 11.08
C THR A 910 -25.80 39.24 9.88
N ILE A 911 -25.52 37.98 9.53
CA ILE A 911 -24.67 37.63 8.39
C ILE A 911 -25.29 38.13 7.07
N LYS A 912 -26.59 37.87 6.86
CA LYS A 912 -27.30 38.33 5.66
C LYS A 912 -27.29 39.84 5.50
N ALA A 913 -27.44 40.60 6.58
CA ALA A 913 -27.39 42.06 6.53
C ALA A 913 -26.03 42.57 6.03
N ARG A 914 -24.92 41.98 6.50
CA ARG A 914 -23.56 42.31 6.04
C ARG A 914 -23.34 41.90 4.57
N LEU A 915 -23.81 40.71 4.16
CA LEU A 915 -23.66 40.23 2.79
C LEU A 915 -24.47 41.04 1.77
N ARG A 916 -25.67 41.52 2.13
CA ARG A 916 -26.55 42.29 1.21
C ARG A 916 -25.87 43.54 0.64
N ARG A 917 -25.11 44.28 1.46
CA ARG A 917 -24.38 45.47 0.99
C ARG A 917 -23.35 45.10 -0.09
N ARG A 918 -22.59 44.03 0.13
CA ARG A 918 -21.60 43.51 -0.83
C ARG A 918 -22.24 42.89 -2.07
N ALA A 919 -23.38 42.22 -1.91
CA ALA A 919 -24.13 41.67 -3.02
C ALA A 919 -24.53 42.75 -4.03
N ILE A 920 -24.91 43.94 -3.55
CA ILE A 920 -25.26 45.09 -4.40
C ILE A 920 -24.04 45.59 -5.18
N SER A 921 -22.88 45.73 -4.53
CA SER A 921 -21.66 46.17 -5.23
C SER A 921 -21.20 45.16 -6.29
N ILE A 922 -21.20 43.87 -5.98
CA ILE A 922 -20.86 42.80 -6.94
C ILE A 922 -21.79 42.83 -8.15
N ARG A 923 -23.11 43.03 -7.95
CA ARG A 923 -24.08 43.07 -9.06
C ARG A 923 -23.90 44.28 -9.98
N LYS A 924 -23.45 45.41 -9.45
CA LYS A 924 -23.18 46.63 -10.22
C LYS A 924 -21.87 46.55 -11.02
N ALA A 925 -20.89 45.80 -10.53
CA ALA A 925 -19.58 45.67 -11.19
C ALA A 925 -19.64 44.81 -12.46
N ARG A 926 -18.70 45.05 -13.38
CA ARG A 926 -18.54 44.32 -14.64
C ARG A 926 -18.36 42.81 -14.39
N PRO A 927 -19.01 41.91 -15.15
CA PRO A 927 -18.81 40.48 -14.99
C PRO A 927 -17.38 40.05 -15.38
N PRO A 928 -16.83 39.00 -14.75
CA PRO A 928 -15.49 38.52 -15.05
C PRO A 928 -15.43 37.88 -16.43
N ARG A 929 -14.23 37.84 -16.99
CA ARG A 929 -13.99 37.10 -18.22
C ARG A 929 -13.89 35.60 -17.91
N VAL A 930 -14.68 34.80 -18.63
CA VAL A 930 -14.74 33.34 -18.42
C VAL A 930 -14.21 32.52 -19.60
N GLN A 931 -14.02 33.15 -20.76
CA GLN A 931 -13.54 32.49 -21.99
C GLN A 931 -12.13 32.94 -22.38
N PRO A 932 -11.32 32.07 -23.01
CA PRO A 932 -10.01 32.44 -23.52
C PRO A 932 -10.10 33.47 -24.65
N LEU A 933 -8.96 34.07 -25.00
CA LEU A 933 -8.80 34.94 -26.16
C LEU A 933 -8.75 34.11 -27.46
N GLY A 934 -9.30 34.67 -28.54
CA GLY A 934 -9.16 34.07 -29.88
C GLY A 934 -7.72 34.09 -30.36
N LYS A 935 -7.39 33.25 -31.36
CA LYS A 935 -6.05 33.21 -31.95
C LYS A 935 -5.63 34.60 -32.42
N ALA A 936 -4.50 35.07 -31.91
CA ALA A 936 -3.92 36.39 -32.23
C ALA A 936 -4.91 37.56 -32.02
N TRP A 937 -5.77 37.47 -31.01
CA TRP A 937 -6.80 38.48 -30.72
C TRP A 937 -6.23 39.90 -30.52
N TRP A 938 -5.09 40.00 -29.85
CA TRP A 938 -4.42 41.27 -29.53
C TRP A 938 -3.91 42.02 -30.77
N LEU A 939 -3.59 41.32 -31.87
CA LEU A 939 -3.14 41.96 -33.11
C LEU A 939 -4.22 42.84 -33.77
N LYS A 940 -5.50 42.59 -33.44
CA LYS A 940 -6.65 43.30 -34.01
C LYS A 940 -7.11 44.48 -33.15
N ARG A 941 -6.39 44.82 -32.08
CA ARG A 941 -6.76 45.87 -31.13
C ARG A 941 -5.66 46.92 -31.01
N PRO A 942 -6.00 48.22 -30.93
CA PRO A 942 -5.02 49.26 -30.68
C PRO A 942 -4.31 49.03 -29.33
N LYS A 943 -3.08 49.54 -29.20
CA LYS A 943 -2.40 49.59 -27.91
C LYS A 943 -3.18 50.51 -26.96
N GLU A 944 -3.16 50.18 -25.67
CA GLU A 944 -3.87 50.95 -24.65
C GLU A 944 -3.22 52.33 -24.44
N HIS A 945 -1.89 52.39 -24.52
CA HIS A 945 -1.07 53.59 -24.36
C HIS A 945 0.09 53.58 -25.38
N ASP A 946 0.62 54.77 -25.70
CA ASP A 946 1.75 54.94 -26.65
C ASP A 946 3.14 54.70 -26.01
N GLU A 947 3.18 54.21 -24.76
CA GLU A 947 4.40 53.97 -24.03
C GLU A 947 5.10 52.68 -24.50
N GLU A 948 6.41 52.75 -24.72
CA GLU A 948 7.24 51.60 -25.08
C GLU A 948 7.93 51.01 -23.84
N GLY A 949 8.12 49.69 -23.85
CA GLY A 949 8.84 48.95 -22.80
C GLY A 949 7.98 47.98 -21.98
N PRO A 950 8.62 47.12 -21.15
CA PRO A 950 7.91 46.15 -20.33
C PRO A 950 6.97 46.78 -19.30
N HIS A 951 5.77 46.24 -19.13
CA HIS A 951 4.77 46.79 -18.20
C HIS A 951 5.27 46.79 -16.73
N LEU A 952 5.92 45.71 -16.27
CA LEU A 952 6.40 45.63 -14.88
C LEU A 952 7.52 46.63 -14.59
N GLU A 953 8.34 46.96 -15.59
CA GLU A 953 9.36 48.01 -15.45
C GLU A 953 8.70 49.38 -15.27
N ARG A 954 7.63 49.68 -16.01
CA ARG A 954 6.90 50.94 -15.89
C ARG A 954 6.21 51.11 -14.53
N VAL A 955 5.64 50.05 -13.97
CA VAL A 955 4.81 50.11 -12.75
C VAL A 955 5.59 49.87 -11.45
N ILE A 956 6.67 49.10 -11.50
CA ILE A 956 7.47 48.72 -10.32
C ILE A 956 8.90 49.28 -10.38
N GLY A 957 9.46 49.45 -11.58
CA GLY A 957 10.86 49.79 -11.78
C GLY A 957 11.81 48.56 -11.76
N PRO A 958 13.13 48.78 -11.65
CA PRO A 958 14.16 47.72 -11.74
C PRO A 958 14.01 46.59 -10.71
N VAL A 959 13.31 46.85 -9.60
CA VAL A 959 13.06 45.88 -8.52
C VAL A 959 12.30 44.65 -9.03
N ALA A 960 11.44 44.80 -10.04
CA ALA A 960 10.70 43.69 -10.65
C ALA A 960 11.59 42.63 -11.31
N TYR A 961 12.86 42.95 -11.60
CA TYR A 961 13.80 42.07 -12.29
C TYR A 961 14.96 41.60 -11.40
N ARG A 962 14.94 41.92 -10.10
CA ARG A 962 15.97 41.51 -9.14
C ARG A 962 16.14 39.98 -9.16
N GLY A 963 17.38 39.51 -9.36
CA GLY A 963 17.72 38.08 -9.35
C GLY A 963 17.27 37.28 -10.58
N ARG A 964 16.52 37.87 -11.52
CA ARG A 964 15.93 37.17 -12.67
C ARG A 964 16.98 36.63 -13.65
N THR A 965 18.08 37.35 -13.86
CA THR A 965 19.19 36.91 -14.73
C THR A 965 19.85 35.63 -14.18
N ASN A 966 20.16 35.61 -12.89
CA ASN A 966 20.71 34.43 -12.21
C ASN A 966 19.69 33.27 -12.20
N TYR A 967 18.41 33.57 -11.97
CA TYR A 967 17.33 32.59 -12.04
C TYR A 967 17.26 31.88 -13.40
N ILE A 968 17.36 32.62 -14.50
CA ILE A 968 17.37 32.04 -15.85
C ILE A 968 18.64 31.24 -16.10
N ARG A 969 19.82 31.78 -15.74
CA ARG A 969 21.12 31.10 -15.95
C ARG A 969 21.21 29.75 -15.24
N LYS A 970 20.57 29.60 -14.06
CA LYS A 970 20.55 28.32 -13.31
C LYS A 970 19.87 27.18 -14.08
N LYS A 971 19.02 27.50 -15.05
CA LYS A 971 18.23 26.54 -15.82
C LYS A 971 18.94 26.05 -17.08
N ASP A 972 20.14 26.56 -17.37
CA ASP A 972 20.90 26.17 -18.54
C ASP A 972 21.46 24.75 -18.39
N PRO A 973 21.55 23.93 -19.46
CA PRO A 973 22.13 22.59 -19.37
C PRO A 973 23.56 22.57 -18.81
N LYS A 974 24.32 23.65 -19.05
CA LYS A 974 25.68 23.80 -18.51
C LYS A 974 25.69 23.94 -16.99
N SER A 975 24.78 24.75 -16.42
CA SER A 975 24.70 24.91 -14.96
C SER A 975 24.15 23.67 -14.28
N LEU A 976 23.20 22.96 -14.90
CA LEU A 976 22.70 21.67 -14.40
C LEU A 976 23.83 20.62 -14.34
N ASN A 977 24.63 20.52 -15.41
CA ASN A 977 25.79 19.62 -15.43
C ASN A 977 26.87 20.03 -14.43
N ALA A 978 27.11 21.33 -14.25
CA ALA A 978 28.04 21.83 -13.25
C ALA A 978 27.57 21.50 -11.82
N ALA A 979 26.28 21.65 -11.53
CA ALA A 979 25.68 21.27 -10.25
C ALA A 979 25.83 19.76 -9.96
N ALA A 980 25.62 18.90 -10.97
CA ALA A 980 25.81 17.46 -10.84
C ALA A 980 27.29 17.04 -10.71
N LYS A 981 28.22 17.82 -11.26
CA LYS A 981 29.67 17.59 -11.15
C LYS A 981 30.31 18.24 -9.91
N GLY A 982 29.59 19.14 -9.23
CA GLY A 982 30.13 19.88 -8.11
C GLY A 982 31.04 21.05 -8.48
N GLU A 983 30.77 21.77 -9.57
CA GLU A 983 31.49 22.99 -9.96
C GLU A 983 30.55 24.22 -9.79
N GLU A 984 30.94 25.21 -8.97
CA GLU A 984 30.31 26.52 -8.62
C GLU A 984 29.32 26.69 -7.42
N HIS A 985 29.67 27.72 -6.61
CA HIS A 985 29.02 28.64 -5.62
C HIS A 985 28.27 28.23 -4.32
N THR A 986 28.34 29.20 -3.40
CA THR A 986 28.36 29.23 -1.93
C THR A 986 27.19 28.56 -1.20
N GLU A 987 27.54 27.75 -0.20
CA GLU A 987 26.64 27.04 0.71
C GLU A 987 25.85 28.01 1.60
N GLN A 988 24.52 27.88 1.59
CA GLN A 988 23.72 28.17 2.79
C GLN A 988 23.37 26.80 3.38
N GLU A 989 24.14 26.38 4.39
CA GLU A 989 23.81 25.18 5.17
C GLU A 989 22.48 25.43 5.88
N ARG A 990 21.40 24.85 5.37
CA ARG A 990 20.14 24.74 6.11
C ARG A 990 20.11 23.35 6.73
N PHE A 991 20.19 23.28 8.05
CA PHE A 991 20.06 22.02 8.76
C PHE A 991 18.60 21.57 8.72
N ILE A 992 18.28 20.64 7.82
CA ILE A 992 16.98 19.97 7.75
C ILE A 992 17.16 18.57 8.37
N PRO A 993 16.45 18.24 9.46
CA PRO A 993 16.50 16.90 10.04
C PRO A 993 15.90 15.89 9.06
N ARG A 994 16.72 14.97 8.56
CA ARG A 994 16.29 13.99 7.54
C ARG A 994 15.82 12.65 8.15
N ASN A 995 16.10 12.42 9.43
CA ASN A 995 15.85 11.16 10.12
C ASN A 995 15.60 11.36 11.62
N THR A 996 14.34 11.60 11.95
CA THR A 996 13.89 11.87 13.31
C THR A 996 13.19 10.68 13.93
N ILE A 997 12.76 9.69 13.14
CA ILE A 997 12.08 8.51 13.68
C ILE A 997 12.85 7.90 14.85
N ARG A 998 12.12 7.57 15.92
CA ARG A 998 12.62 6.76 17.04
C ARG A 998 12.99 5.41 16.46
N SER A 999 14.22 5.27 15.99
CA SER A 999 14.58 4.09 15.23
C SER A 999 14.44 2.90 16.17
N GLU A 1000 13.52 1.99 15.85
CA GLU A 1000 13.52 0.66 16.45
C GLU A 1000 14.84 -0.08 16.13
N ARG A 1001 15.74 0.51 15.33
CA ARG A 1001 17.08 0.01 15.02
C ARG A 1001 18.14 0.42 16.05
N SER A 1002 18.01 1.57 16.73
CA SER A 1002 19.07 2.24 17.51
C SER A 1002 18.87 2.17 19.03
N GLY A 1003 18.23 1.11 19.53
CA GLY A 1003 18.57 0.63 20.87
C GLY A 1003 19.99 0.08 20.84
N ASN A 1004 20.97 0.85 21.35
CA ASN A 1004 22.39 0.54 21.53
C ASN A 1004 23.34 0.70 20.33
N THR A 1005 23.44 1.91 19.77
CA THR A 1005 24.75 2.41 19.32
C THR A 1005 25.27 3.37 20.38
N SER A 1006 26.34 2.95 21.05
CA SER A 1006 27.10 3.72 22.03
C SER A 1006 27.34 5.15 21.53
N ARG A 1007 27.02 6.14 22.38
CA ARG A 1007 27.48 7.53 22.23
C ARG A 1007 28.96 7.52 21.82
N PRO A 1008 29.38 8.25 20.78
CA PRO A 1008 30.79 8.55 20.61
C PRO A 1008 31.19 9.39 21.83
N SER A 1009 32.16 8.88 22.61
CA SER A 1009 32.83 9.64 23.66
C SER A 1009 33.44 10.87 23.01
N GLY A 1010 33.07 12.04 23.53
CA GLY A 1010 33.52 13.33 23.00
C GLY A 1010 35.03 13.47 22.93
N ARG A 1011 35.46 14.18 21.90
CA ARG A 1011 36.42 15.28 21.99
C ARG A 1011 36.03 16.34 20.99
#